data_AF-A0A7Y2X6X9-F1
#
_entry.id   AF-A0A7Y2X6X9-F1
#
_cell.length_a   1.000
_cell.length_b   1.000
_cell.length_c   1.000
_cell.angle_alpha   90.00
_cell.angle_beta   90.00
_cell.angle_gamma   90.00
#
_symmetry.space_group_name_H-M   'P 1'
#
loop_
_entity.id
_entity.type
_entity.pdbx_description
1 polymer ?
#
loop_
_entity_poly.entity_id
_entity_poly.type
_entity_poly.pdbx_seq_one_letter_code
_entity_poly.pdbx_strand_id
1 'polypeptide(L)'
;MKYIVTTLTLAFALFCDGGDPADTSSEDPSHQAALHYIQHLAKGDIDLTKHTALSPHCGLQRRKTIDDRISFFQKNELRQGDTFSIESSQVNNHLAAILVRAKNPAAPLSDRIHAVALVKNKNTWKPAPLLGSFANTGYGYDEQIEDIVRSLELWMAREKTLRETLSRKKALSEFKLTITGIEKNAGLDALSPEDAITHLLTQCRKKNLLTILACMGAASGQLLEPIETTIDIISQGLSNPNKSSEWYLMTNRSVIAQVMKVDKTRNEVALGFFNPMDRNHSRILYFPIVQSEGKTFVRLSHLLKTSLLPKKERRQQRWRQRRGDENELRKKVPAAILKNSAPVSYPTPEKLRKHFLRSIKNNDFTDALRLLPRKGDYFGDDDNQTTTLIDFGSIWQNISTHNLKSSPLPPVNILQEKSIALIPLQFAKPARPGQFETIKIWMLEDDDGWHIIGTPLQGHAIYDTFMANFKKLEKRFQSLEKEQQEKHSRNWLSKVVTLTPPFTLDPIKDDAAKTLFTDFRTHLRKSDTESALSKCAVLKGTNNIQTLKIFNYATRGAADHTKVDQILGISRSGKWLGVSARTTSKLTKLHDYPLYLIVNTAMGPKILLDVDLRHATNKGRKLLNTKNWRKLEPSLNKESLGALKNLWTQHQTLSTADIEELGKTHE
;
A
#
# COMPACT_ATOMS: atom_id res chain seq x y z
N MET A 1 25.52 -20.07 17.19
CA MET A 1 26.16 -18.91 16.52
C MET A 1 25.07 -18.03 15.91
N LYS A 2 24.70 -16.95 16.59
CA LYS A 2 23.67 -16.00 16.18
C LYS A 2 24.37 -14.77 15.58
N TYR A 3 24.04 -14.42 14.35
CA TYR A 3 24.55 -13.22 13.69
C TYR A 3 23.75 -11.99 14.14
N ILE A 4 24.51 -10.98 14.56
CA ILE A 4 24.08 -9.67 15.06
C ILE A 4 23.63 -8.82 13.87
N VAL A 5 22.40 -8.30 13.94
CA VAL A 5 21.88 -7.26 13.04
C VAL A 5 22.11 -5.92 13.73
N THR A 6 23.14 -5.19 13.29
CA THR A 6 23.45 -3.84 13.77
C THR A 6 22.63 -2.83 12.97
N THR A 7 21.51 -2.39 13.53
CA THR A 7 20.80 -1.19 13.07
C THR A 7 21.57 0.04 13.54
N LEU A 8 22.08 0.84 12.59
CA LEU A 8 22.64 2.17 12.82
C LEU A 8 21.57 3.11 13.38
N THR A 9 21.61 3.35 14.69
CA THR A 9 21.05 4.54 15.33
C THR A 9 22.08 5.65 15.16
N LEU A 10 21.78 6.67 14.34
CA LEU A 10 22.63 7.84 14.21
C LEU A 10 22.60 8.60 15.55
N ALA A 11 23.71 8.52 16.28
CA ALA A 11 23.96 9.31 17.47
C ALA A 11 24.20 10.77 17.06
N PHE A 12 23.21 11.63 17.29
CA PHE A 12 23.44 13.06 17.48
C PHE A 12 23.92 13.24 18.93
N ALA A 13 25.20 12.97 19.18
CA ALA A 13 25.88 13.41 20.40
C ALA A 13 26.45 14.81 20.09
N LEU A 14 25.64 15.84 20.37
CA LEU A 14 26.14 17.20 20.54
C LEU A 14 26.50 17.38 22.01
N PHE A 15 27.70 17.91 22.22
CA PHE A 15 28.15 18.67 23.39
C PHE A 15 27.01 19.11 24.32
N CYS A 16 26.91 18.45 25.48
CA CYS A 16 26.38 19.09 26.68
C CYS A 16 27.59 19.64 27.43
N ASP A 17 27.93 20.90 27.14
CA ASP A 17 28.73 21.69 28.05
C ASP A 17 27.90 21.94 29.32
N GLY A 18 28.58 21.91 30.46
CA GLY A 18 27.99 21.87 31.79
C GLY A 18 27.15 23.10 32.09
N GLY A 19 25.86 22.90 32.29
CA GLY A 19 24.98 23.80 33.01
C GLY A 19 24.03 22.94 33.82
N ASP A 20 24.09 23.10 35.13
CA ASP A 20 23.33 22.33 36.12
C ASP A 20 21.85 22.12 35.74
N PRO A 21 21.25 20.97 36.09
CA PRO A 21 19.81 20.81 36.03
C PRO A 21 19.21 21.73 37.10
N ALA A 22 18.76 22.91 36.69
CA ALA A 22 17.87 23.73 37.49
C ALA A 22 16.52 22.99 37.63
N ASP A 23 16.47 22.12 38.63
CA ASP A 23 15.37 21.86 39.56
C ASP A 23 13.97 22.25 39.05
N THR A 24 13.25 21.30 38.45
CA THR A 24 11.79 21.37 38.27
C THR A 24 11.13 20.43 39.26
N SER A 25 11.20 20.76 40.54
CA SER A 25 10.46 20.07 41.61
C SER A 25 9.68 21.06 42.50
N SER A 26 8.79 21.82 41.87
CA SER A 26 7.59 22.36 42.54
C SER A 26 6.46 22.51 41.53
N GLU A 27 5.85 21.40 41.10
CA GLU A 27 4.83 21.44 40.05
C GLU A 27 3.55 22.13 40.58
N ASP A 28 3.32 23.36 40.14
CA ASP A 28 2.07 24.09 40.35
C ASP A 28 0.88 23.19 39.90
N PRO A 29 -0.11 22.91 40.77
CA PRO A 29 -1.24 22.05 40.44
C PRO A 29 -2.01 22.51 39.18
N SER A 30 -1.93 23.79 38.83
CA SER A 30 -2.50 24.33 37.59
C SER A 30 -1.72 23.85 36.35
N HIS A 31 -0.39 23.79 36.42
CA HIS A 31 0.48 23.31 35.34
C HIS A 31 0.22 21.84 35.03
N GLN A 32 0.11 21.00 36.06
CA GLN A 32 -0.23 19.58 35.92
C GLN A 32 -1.59 19.41 35.24
N ALA A 33 -2.61 20.18 35.66
CA ALA A 33 -3.94 20.12 35.08
C ALA A 33 -3.94 20.46 33.58
N ALA A 34 -3.17 21.47 33.16
CA ALA A 34 -3.04 21.85 31.76
C ALA A 34 -2.29 20.80 30.92
N LEU A 35 -1.18 20.26 31.42
CA LEU A 35 -0.42 19.21 30.72
C LEU A 35 -1.26 17.95 30.54
N HIS A 36 -1.93 17.50 31.60
CA HIS A 36 -2.79 16.32 31.57
C HIS A 36 -3.94 16.51 30.57
N TYR A 37 -4.55 17.69 30.52
CA TYR A 37 -5.60 18.01 29.55
C TYR A 37 -5.13 17.87 28.10
N ILE A 38 -3.99 18.47 27.73
CA ILE A 38 -3.44 18.38 26.37
C ILE A 38 -3.04 16.93 26.03
N GLN A 39 -2.50 16.18 26.98
CA GLN A 39 -2.15 14.76 26.78
C GLN A 39 -3.37 13.88 26.53
N HIS A 40 -4.48 14.10 27.25
CA HIS A 40 -5.75 13.40 27.00
C HIS A 40 -6.36 13.76 25.66
N LEU A 41 -6.33 15.04 25.30
CA LEU A 41 -6.73 15.50 23.96
C LEU A 41 -5.91 14.81 22.86
N ALA A 42 -4.59 14.69 23.03
CA ALA A 42 -3.73 14.02 22.06
C ALA A 42 -4.09 12.53 21.88
N LYS A 43 -4.49 11.85 22.96
CA LYS A 43 -4.93 10.44 22.95
C LYS A 43 -6.37 10.25 22.46
N GLY A 44 -7.17 11.31 22.38
CA GLY A 44 -8.60 11.24 22.07
C GLY A 44 -9.44 10.67 23.20
N ASP A 45 -8.92 10.71 24.44
CA ASP A 45 -9.57 10.17 25.63
C ASP A 45 -10.10 11.31 26.50
N ILE A 46 -11.06 12.07 25.96
CA ILE A 46 -11.63 13.21 26.67
C ILE A 46 -13.14 13.11 26.87
N ASP A 47 -13.55 13.13 28.14
CA ASP A 47 -14.93 13.33 28.55
C ASP A 47 -15.06 14.79 29.03
N LEU A 48 -15.72 15.63 28.24
CA LEU A 48 -15.91 17.04 28.55
C LEU A 48 -16.49 17.27 29.95
N THR A 49 -17.41 16.43 30.41
CA THR A 49 -18.10 16.63 31.69
C THR A 49 -17.24 16.26 32.89
N LYS A 50 -16.31 15.31 32.72
CA LYS A 50 -15.42 14.85 33.79
C LYS A 50 -14.10 15.63 33.81
N HIS A 51 -13.53 15.83 32.64
CA HIS A 51 -12.17 16.32 32.46
C HIS A 51 -12.07 17.85 32.36
N THR A 52 -13.19 18.57 32.22
CA THR A 52 -13.20 20.04 32.08
C THR A 52 -14.09 20.73 33.11
N ALA A 53 -13.99 22.05 33.21
CA ALA A 53 -14.82 22.96 34.01
C ALA A 53 -16.13 23.35 33.30
N LEU A 54 -16.68 22.47 32.45
CA LEU A 54 -17.91 22.74 31.71
C LEU A 54 -19.06 23.11 32.66
N SER A 55 -19.71 24.25 32.41
CA SER A 55 -20.83 24.72 33.20
C SER A 55 -21.99 23.70 33.19
N PRO A 56 -22.64 23.41 34.34
CA PRO A 56 -23.81 22.54 34.38
C PRO A 56 -24.97 23.10 33.54
N HIS A 57 -25.01 24.42 33.33
CA HIS A 57 -26.01 25.12 32.52
C HIS A 57 -25.72 25.09 31.00
N CYS A 58 -24.64 24.44 30.56
CA CYS A 58 -24.35 24.31 29.13
C CYS A 58 -25.33 23.33 28.47
N GLY A 59 -26.21 23.85 27.60
CA GLY A 59 -27.20 23.06 26.85
C GLY A 59 -26.60 22.09 25.84
N LEU A 60 -27.37 21.06 25.45
CA LEU A 60 -26.91 19.95 24.59
C LEU A 60 -26.36 20.41 23.22
N GLN A 61 -27.03 21.37 22.56
CA GLN A 61 -26.56 21.90 21.27
C GLN A 61 -25.19 22.57 21.40
N ARG A 62 -24.98 23.35 22.46
CA ARG A 62 -23.71 24.02 22.73
C ARG A 62 -22.59 23.03 23.06
N ARG A 63 -22.89 21.96 23.82
CA ARG A 63 -21.94 20.87 24.07
C ARG A 63 -21.47 20.22 22.78
N LYS A 64 -22.38 19.90 21.87
CA LYS A 64 -22.05 19.35 20.55
C LYS A 64 -21.11 20.27 19.76
N THR A 65 -21.34 21.59 19.78
CA THR A 65 -20.43 22.55 19.13
C THR A 65 -19.03 22.57 19.75
N ILE A 66 -18.93 22.41 21.08
CA ILE A 66 -17.65 22.32 21.77
C ILE A 66 -16.92 21.02 21.37
N ASP A 67 -17.63 19.88 21.36
CA ASP A 67 -17.08 18.59 20.92
C ASP A 67 -16.55 18.65 19.48
N ASP A 68 -17.29 19.28 18.57
CA ASP A 68 -16.87 19.46 17.17
C ASP A 68 -15.60 20.31 17.07
N ARG A 69 -15.48 21.38 17.87
CA ARG A 69 -14.29 22.24 17.92
C ARG A 69 -13.08 21.52 18.50
N ILE A 70 -13.26 20.73 19.55
CA ILE A 70 -12.18 19.92 20.13
C ILE A 70 -11.72 18.85 19.13
N SER A 71 -12.68 18.16 18.49
CA SER A 71 -12.39 17.16 17.46
C SER A 71 -11.62 17.76 16.28
N PHE A 72 -11.96 18.99 15.88
CA PHE A 72 -11.22 19.73 14.87
C PHE A 72 -9.80 20.08 15.36
N PHE A 73 -9.66 20.58 16.58
CA PHE A 73 -8.36 20.90 17.16
C PHE A 73 -7.45 19.66 17.24
N GLN A 74 -7.96 18.55 17.76
CA GLN A 74 -7.20 17.30 17.88
C GLN A 74 -6.64 16.83 16.52
N LYS A 75 -7.44 16.93 15.45
CA LYS A 75 -7.04 16.47 14.11
C LYS A 75 -6.02 17.39 13.43
N ASN A 76 -6.00 18.67 13.76
CA ASN A 76 -5.22 19.68 13.02
C ASN A 76 -4.00 20.22 13.79
N GLU A 77 -4.09 20.31 15.12
CA GLU A 77 -3.09 20.99 15.96
C GLU A 77 -2.20 20.02 16.75
N LEU A 78 -2.70 18.81 17.06
CA LEU A 78 -1.93 17.79 17.78
C LEU A 78 -1.38 16.75 16.81
N ARG A 79 -0.10 16.41 16.94
CA ARG A 79 0.58 15.43 16.07
C ARG A 79 1.13 14.26 16.86
N GLN A 80 1.22 13.12 16.18
CA GLN A 80 1.86 11.94 16.74
C GLN A 80 3.35 12.23 17.00
N GLY A 81 3.83 11.88 18.21
CA GLY A 81 5.22 12.11 18.63
C GLY A 81 5.47 13.50 19.23
N ASP A 82 4.43 14.29 19.48
CA ASP A 82 4.56 15.55 20.23
C ASP A 82 4.94 15.29 21.68
N THR A 83 5.85 16.13 22.19
CA THR A 83 6.21 16.23 23.61
C THR A 83 5.72 17.56 24.16
N PHE A 84 5.16 17.56 25.37
CA PHE A 84 4.50 18.72 25.96
C PHE A 84 5.27 19.25 27.17
N SER A 85 5.46 20.56 27.24
CA SER A 85 6.09 21.26 28.37
C SER A 85 5.39 22.59 28.65
N ILE A 86 5.47 23.10 29.88
CA ILE A 86 4.97 24.43 30.21
C ILE A 86 5.91 25.49 29.60
N GLU A 87 5.32 26.48 28.94
CA GLU A 87 6.05 27.63 28.38
C GLU A 87 5.95 28.87 29.26
N SER A 88 4.74 29.16 29.73
CA SER A 88 4.43 30.35 30.54
C SER A 88 3.07 30.17 31.20
N SER A 89 2.83 30.89 32.29
CA SER A 89 1.54 30.89 32.97
C SER A 89 1.26 32.23 33.64
N GLN A 90 -0.01 32.62 33.69
CA GLN A 90 -0.50 33.72 34.50
C GLN A 90 -1.66 33.22 35.36
N VAL A 91 -1.47 33.24 36.68
CA VAL A 91 -2.46 32.79 37.65
C VAL A 91 -3.04 34.01 38.35
N ASN A 92 -4.36 34.15 38.33
CA ASN A 92 -5.09 35.18 39.05
C ASN A 92 -6.17 34.53 39.92
N ASN A 93 -5.82 34.31 41.19
CA ASN A 93 -6.67 33.73 42.23
C ASN A 93 -7.32 32.39 41.82
N HIS A 94 -8.54 32.41 41.26
CA HIS A 94 -9.31 31.22 40.87
C HIS A 94 -9.29 30.95 39.36
N LEU A 95 -8.55 31.75 38.59
CA LEU A 95 -8.38 31.61 37.15
C LEU A 95 -6.89 31.47 36.83
N ALA A 96 -6.56 30.62 35.87
CA ALA A 96 -5.21 30.51 35.35
C ALA A 96 -5.22 30.41 33.82
N ALA A 97 -4.26 31.08 33.21
CA ALA A 97 -3.96 31.00 31.80
C ALA A 97 -2.60 30.33 31.64
N ILE A 98 -2.54 29.21 30.93
CA ILE A 98 -1.31 28.43 30.77
C ILE A 98 -1.01 28.23 29.30
N LEU A 99 0.25 28.43 28.92
CA LEU A 99 0.76 28.12 27.60
C LEU A 99 1.55 26.82 27.66
N VAL A 100 1.12 25.83 26.89
CA VAL A 100 1.75 24.52 26.76
C VAL A 100 2.44 24.46 25.41
N ARG A 101 3.76 24.25 25.40
CA ARG A 101 4.54 24.02 24.19
C ARG A 101 4.40 22.57 23.76
N ALA A 102 4.11 22.37 22.47
CA ALA A 102 4.19 21.08 21.81
C ALA A 102 5.40 21.06 20.85
N LYS A 103 6.39 20.23 21.16
CA LYS A 103 7.61 20.06 20.35
C LYS A 103 7.60 18.70 19.66
N ASN A 104 7.86 18.69 18.36
CA ASN A 104 7.97 17.47 17.57
C ASN A 104 9.39 17.35 16.99
N PRO A 105 10.20 16.39 17.44
CA PRO A 105 11.56 16.19 16.91
C PRO A 105 11.61 15.94 15.41
N ALA A 106 10.55 15.38 14.81
CA ALA A 106 10.47 15.14 13.36
C ALA A 106 10.09 16.39 12.55
N ALA A 107 9.63 17.47 13.20
CA ALA A 107 9.23 18.71 12.55
C ALA A 107 9.64 19.94 13.38
N PRO A 108 10.95 20.23 13.49
CA PRO A 108 11.51 21.21 14.42
C PRO A 108 11.17 22.68 14.13
N LEU A 109 10.66 23.02 12.94
CA LEU A 109 10.12 24.36 12.64
C LEU A 109 8.63 24.51 12.97
N SER A 110 7.99 23.43 13.42
CA SER A 110 6.56 23.36 13.66
C SER A 110 6.19 23.36 15.14
N ASP A 111 7.04 23.91 16.01
CA ASP A 111 6.70 24.14 17.40
C ASP A 111 5.36 24.89 17.50
N ARG A 112 4.45 24.36 18.33
CA ARG A 112 3.11 24.90 18.54
C ARG A 112 2.96 25.29 20.00
N ILE A 113 2.22 26.36 20.26
CA ILE A 113 1.87 26.79 21.62
C ILE A 113 0.35 26.66 21.77
N HIS A 114 -0.06 25.89 22.77
CA HIS A 114 -1.46 25.66 23.09
C HIS A 114 -1.83 26.43 24.35
N ALA A 115 -2.82 27.32 24.22
CA ALA A 115 -3.34 28.07 25.34
C ALA A 115 -4.41 27.26 26.07
N VAL A 116 -4.30 27.14 27.38
CA VAL A 116 -5.23 26.41 28.26
C VAL A 116 -5.70 27.36 29.36
N ALA A 117 -6.99 27.69 29.34
CA ALA A 117 -7.65 28.37 30.44
C ALA A 117 -8.03 27.34 31.51
N LEU A 118 -7.86 27.67 32.79
CA LEU A 118 -8.19 26.82 33.92
C LEU A 118 -9.00 27.61 34.95
N VAL A 119 -9.98 26.95 35.56
CA VAL A 119 -10.78 27.47 36.67
C VAL A 119 -10.54 26.60 37.90
N LYS A 120 -10.34 27.23 39.05
CA LYS A 120 -10.21 26.55 40.34
C LYS A 120 -11.59 26.31 40.93
N ASN A 121 -11.99 25.05 41.08
CA ASN A 121 -13.25 24.64 41.70
C ASN A 121 -12.96 23.68 42.86
N LYS A 122 -13.45 23.99 44.07
CA LYS A 122 -13.26 23.17 45.28
C LYS A 122 -11.80 22.68 45.47
N ASN A 123 -10.85 23.62 45.39
CA ASN A 123 -9.39 23.37 45.46
C ASN A 123 -8.78 22.50 44.35
N THR A 124 -9.51 22.21 43.27
CA THR A 124 -8.99 21.50 42.10
C THR A 124 -8.99 22.41 40.87
N TRP A 125 -7.90 22.41 40.11
CA TRP A 125 -7.85 23.10 38.82
C TRP A 125 -8.50 22.24 37.75
N LYS A 126 -9.42 22.84 36.99
CA LYS A 126 -10.05 22.20 35.84
C LYS A 126 -9.90 23.05 34.59
N PRO A 127 -9.53 22.45 33.44
CA PRO A 127 -9.42 23.16 32.19
C PRO A 127 -10.78 23.61 31.68
N ALA A 128 -10.84 24.77 31.05
CA ALA A 128 -11.99 25.19 30.31
C ALA A 128 -12.24 24.25 29.12
N PRO A 129 -13.50 24.05 28.71
CA PRO A 129 -13.83 23.16 27.61
C PRO A 129 -13.33 23.68 26.25
N LEU A 130 -13.01 24.97 26.12
CA LEU A 130 -12.40 25.53 24.91
C LEU A 130 -10.97 25.98 25.22
N LEU A 131 -10.05 25.66 24.31
CA LEU A 131 -8.66 26.10 24.42
C LEU A 131 -8.57 27.62 24.27
N GLY A 132 -7.73 28.23 25.11
CA GLY A 132 -7.48 29.66 25.15
C GLY A 132 -8.69 30.52 25.54
N SER A 133 -9.77 29.94 26.07
CA SER A 133 -10.95 30.70 26.48
C SER A 133 -11.60 30.13 27.73
N PHE A 134 -12.08 31.01 28.61
CA PHE A 134 -12.86 30.64 29.79
C PHE A 134 -14.35 30.42 29.45
N ALA A 135 -14.76 30.62 28.19
CA ALA A 135 -16.16 30.47 27.79
C ALA A 135 -16.74 29.09 28.13
N ASN A 136 -18.02 29.09 28.51
CA ASN A 136 -18.78 27.89 28.91
C ASN A 136 -18.27 27.22 30.19
N THR A 137 -17.45 27.91 30.98
CA THR A 137 -17.15 27.52 32.36
C THR A 137 -18.10 28.25 33.33
N GLY A 138 -18.09 27.85 34.60
CA GLY A 138 -18.89 28.46 35.66
C GLY A 138 -18.10 29.42 36.55
N TYR A 139 -17.31 30.35 35.98
CA TYR A 139 -16.49 31.28 36.77
C TYR A 139 -17.27 32.44 37.44
N GLY A 140 -18.55 32.64 37.12
CA GLY A 140 -19.40 33.69 37.70
C GLY A 140 -19.73 34.84 36.72
N TYR A 141 -20.53 35.81 37.17
CA TYR A 141 -20.99 36.99 36.41
C TYR A 141 -20.53 38.32 37.03
N ASP A 142 -19.47 38.29 37.83
CA ASP A 142 -18.93 39.50 38.45
C ASP A 142 -18.11 40.30 37.43
N GLU A 143 -18.37 41.61 37.33
CA GLU A 143 -17.71 42.52 36.38
C GLU A 143 -16.17 42.52 36.55
N GLN A 144 -15.66 42.42 37.79
CA GLN A 144 -14.22 42.33 38.04
C GLN A 144 -13.63 41.01 37.53
N ILE A 145 -14.40 39.92 37.60
CA ILE A 145 -13.98 38.61 37.08
C ILE A 145 -13.99 38.62 35.55
N GLU A 146 -14.98 39.26 34.92
CA GLU A 146 -15.01 39.42 33.46
C GLU A 146 -13.80 40.21 32.94
N ASP A 147 -13.38 41.25 33.64
CA ASP A 147 -12.16 42.01 33.33
C ASP A 147 -10.90 41.15 33.40
N ILE A 148 -10.78 40.33 34.44
CA ILE A 148 -9.67 39.39 34.61
C ILE A 148 -9.68 38.35 33.48
N VAL A 149 -10.84 37.75 33.18
CA VAL A 149 -11.00 36.77 32.10
C VAL A 149 -10.55 37.36 30.76
N ARG A 150 -11.06 38.56 30.42
CA ARG A 150 -10.72 39.25 29.18
C ARG A 150 -9.22 39.56 29.09
N SER A 151 -8.61 40.00 30.19
CA SER A 151 -7.17 40.25 30.27
C SER A 151 -6.36 38.98 30.04
N LEU A 152 -6.74 37.87 30.68
CA LEU A 152 -6.08 36.57 30.54
C LEU A 152 -6.25 35.96 29.14
N GLU A 153 -7.43 36.07 28.53
CA GLU A 153 -7.65 35.61 27.14
C GLU A 153 -6.83 36.41 26.13
N LEU A 154 -6.79 37.74 26.28
CA LEU A 154 -5.93 38.61 25.46
C LEU A 154 -4.45 38.28 25.65
N TRP A 155 -4.02 38.04 26.88
CA TRP A 155 -2.66 37.63 27.19
C TRP A 155 -2.31 36.30 26.51
N MET A 156 -3.16 35.28 26.63
CA MET A 156 -2.94 33.97 26.00
C MET A 156 -2.79 34.09 24.48
N ALA A 157 -3.66 34.87 23.83
CA ALA A 157 -3.62 35.05 22.37
C ALA A 157 -2.33 35.75 21.91
N ARG A 158 -1.91 36.80 22.63
CA ARG A 158 -0.69 37.57 22.33
C ARG A 158 0.56 36.74 22.58
N GLU A 159 0.70 36.17 23.78
CA GLU A 159 1.87 35.38 24.15
C GLU A 159 2.01 34.12 23.31
N LYS A 160 0.90 33.42 22.98
CA LYS A 160 0.95 32.29 22.05
C LYS A 160 1.68 32.67 20.76
N THR A 161 1.24 33.74 20.10
CA THR A 161 1.80 34.21 18.83
C THR A 161 3.27 34.62 18.97
N LEU A 162 3.61 35.33 20.05
CA LEU A 162 4.96 35.78 20.34
C LEU A 162 5.92 34.58 20.55
N ARG A 163 5.52 33.60 21.36
CA ARG A 163 6.33 32.42 21.69
C ARG A 163 6.53 31.50 20.50
N GLU A 164 5.49 31.29 19.68
CA GLU A 164 5.61 30.55 18.42
C GLU A 164 6.62 31.24 17.48
N THR A 165 6.54 32.57 17.38
CA THR A 165 7.45 33.37 16.54
C THR A 165 8.90 33.27 17.02
N LEU A 166 9.13 33.42 18.33
CA LEU A 166 10.47 33.31 18.93
C LEU A 166 11.05 31.91 18.76
N SER A 167 10.24 30.86 18.99
CA SER A 167 10.71 29.49 18.81
C SER A 167 11.13 29.23 17.36
N ARG A 168 10.29 29.67 16.41
CA ARG A 168 10.60 29.54 14.99
C ARG A 168 11.88 30.26 14.61
N LYS A 169 12.09 31.49 15.10
CA LYS A 169 13.34 32.24 14.86
C LYS A 169 14.56 31.51 15.43
N LYS A 170 14.48 30.99 16.67
CA LYS A 170 15.57 30.24 17.30
C LYS A 170 15.91 28.99 16.51
N ALA A 171 14.91 28.16 16.20
CA ALA A 171 15.09 26.95 15.41
C ALA A 171 15.71 27.28 14.05
N LEU A 172 15.23 28.32 13.37
CA LEU A 172 15.77 28.75 12.08
C LEU A 172 17.24 29.19 12.15
N SER A 173 17.64 29.88 13.22
CA SER A 173 19.05 30.22 13.45
C SER A 173 19.92 28.97 13.65
N GLU A 174 19.46 28.00 14.43
CA GLU A 174 20.15 26.70 14.62
C GLU A 174 20.26 25.93 13.30
N PHE A 175 19.18 25.92 12.50
CA PHE A 175 19.17 25.35 11.15
C PHE A 175 20.21 26.02 10.25
N LYS A 176 20.26 27.35 10.22
CA LYS A 176 21.22 28.10 9.42
C LYS A 176 22.66 27.75 9.80
N LEU A 177 22.99 27.74 11.10
CA LEU A 177 24.33 27.36 11.57
C LEU A 177 24.73 25.95 11.12
N THR A 178 23.80 25.00 11.25
CA THR A 178 24.02 23.60 10.84
C THR A 178 24.24 23.49 9.33
N ILE A 179 23.40 24.18 8.54
CA ILE A 179 23.51 24.22 7.08
C ILE A 179 24.85 24.85 6.67
N THR A 180 25.29 25.94 7.30
CA THR A 180 26.59 26.56 7.02
C THR A 180 27.75 25.58 7.23
N GLY A 181 27.71 24.80 8.31
CA GLY A 181 28.72 23.76 8.57
C GLY A 181 28.69 22.66 7.50
N ILE A 182 27.51 22.23 7.07
CA ILE A 182 27.36 21.22 6.01
C ILE A 182 27.83 21.77 4.67
N GLU A 183 27.47 23.00 4.31
CA GLU A 183 27.81 23.61 3.02
C GLU A 183 29.32 23.73 2.84
N LYS A 184 30.07 24.07 3.91
CA LYS A 184 31.55 24.07 3.90
C LYS A 184 32.15 22.70 3.62
N ASN A 185 31.49 21.63 4.06
CA ASN A 185 31.99 20.25 3.95
C ASN A 185 31.32 19.46 2.82
N ALA A 186 30.38 20.07 2.08
CA ALA A 186 29.57 19.39 1.07
C ALA A 186 30.34 19.16 -0.24
N GLY A 187 31.55 19.71 -0.37
CA GLY A 187 32.37 19.59 -1.58
C GLY A 187 31.72 20.26 -2.79
N LEU A 188 31.06 21.40 -2.59
CA LEU A 188 30.39 22.17 -3.64
C LEU A 188 31.35 23.06 -4.45
N ASP A 189 32.60 23.16 -4.00
CA ASP A 189 33.62 23.99 -4.62
C ASP A 189 34.02 23.43 -5.99
N ALA A 190 33.99 24.29 -7.01
CA ALA A 190 34.36 23.97 -8.39
C ALA A 190 33.63 22.76 -9.02
N LEU A 191 32.46 22.34 -8.50
CA LEU A 191 31.64 21.31 -9.13
C LEU A 191 31.13 21.76 -10.50
N SER A 192 31.15 20.85 -11.47
CA SER A 192 30.41 21.06 -12.72
C SER A 192 28.90 21.12 -12.44
N PRO A 193 28.10 21.81 -13.27
CA PRO A 193 26.64 21.78 -13.19
C PRO A 193 26.05 20.36 -13.11
N GLU A 194 26.64 19.42 -13.85
CA GLU A 194 26.27 18.01 -13.93
C GLU A 194 26.53 17.27 -12.61
N ASP A 195 27.70 17.50 -12.00
CA ASP A 195 28.06 16.88 -10.73
C ASP A 195 27.21 17.44 -9.59
N ALA A 196 26.93 18.75 -9.62
CA ALA A 196 26.08 19.40 -8.62
C ALA A 196 24.65 18.84 -8.61
N ILE A 197 24.02 18.65 -9.78
CA ILE A 197 22.68 18.03 -9.85
C ILE A 197 22.70 16.56 -9.43
N THR A 198 23.75 15.83 -9.77
CA THR A 198 23.91 14.41 -9.39
C THR A 198 24.09 14.26 -7.88
N HIS A 199 24.83 15.19 -7.27
CA HIS A 199 24.97 15.27 -5.82
C HIS A 199 23.62 15.59 -5.16
N LEU A 200 22.87 16.57 -5.64
CA LEU A 200 21.52 16.90 -5.14
C LEU A 200 20.58 15.68 -5.20
N LEU A 201 20.53 14.98 -6.35
CA LEU A 201 19.70 13.78 -6.53
C LEU A 201 20.06 12.68 -5.51
N THR A 202 21.34 12.49 -5.24
CA THR A 202 21.82 11.52 -4.24
C THR A 202 21.29 11.86 -2.85
N GLN A 203 21.28 13.14 -2.46
CA GLN A 203 20.75 13.57 -1.18
C GLN A 203 19.22 13.45 -1.11
N CYS A 204 18.50 13.72 -2.21
CA CYS A 204 17.05 13.45 -2.32
C CYS A 204 16.73 11.97 -2.08
N ARG A 205 17.48 11.04 -2.67
CA ARG A 205 17.33 9.59 -2.46
C ARG A 205 17.70 9.12 -1.04
N LYS A 206 18.57 9.85 -0.35
CA LYS A 206 18.89 9.65 1.08
C LYS A 206 17.90 10.35 2.02
N LYS A 207 16.99 11.17 1.47
CA LYS A 207 16.07 12.03 2.22
C LYS A 207 16.77 12.96 3.23
N ASN A 208 17.95 13.44 2.87
CA ASN A 208 18.76 14.30 3.73
C ASN A 208 18.43 15.78 3.50
N LEU A 209 17.41 16.27 4.22
CA LEU A 209 16.91 17.65 4.09
C LEU A 209 18.01 18.71 4.23
N LEU A 210 18.88 18.59 5.25
CA LEU A 210 19.90 19.60 5.54
C LEU A 210 20.93 19.72 4.42
N THR A 211 21.41 18.58 3.90
CA THR A 211 22.36 18.62 2.77
C THR A 211 21.68 19.08 1.48
N ILE A 212 20.41 18.75 1.24
CA ILE A 212 19.66 19.32 0.10
C ILE A 212 19.62 20.84 0.19
N LEU A 213 19.32 21.41 1.36
CA LEU A 213 19.31 22.87 1.57
C LEU A 213 20.70 23.48 1.35
N ALA A 214 21.76 22.81 1.80
CA ALA A 214 23.14 23.24 1.54
C ALA A 214 23.47 23.25 0.03
N CYS A 215 23.08 22.21 -0.72
CA CYS A 215 23.25 22.16 -2.18
C CYS A 215 22.47 23.27 -2.92
N MET A 216 21.41 23.78 -2.31
CA MET A 216 20.62 24.89 -2.85
C MET A 216 21.18 26.27 -2.44
N GLY A 217 22.24 26.32 -1.64
CA GLY A 217 22.87 27.55 -1.15
C GLY A 217 22.05 28.27 -0.10
N ALA A 218 21.38 27.52 0.79
CA ALA A 218 20.59 28.09 1.88
C ALA A 218 21.40 28.93 2.87
N ALA A 219 22.67 28.59 3.14
CA ALA A 219 23.53 29.43 3.97
C ALA A 219 24.13 30.59 3.17
N SER A 220 24.45 30.37 1.89
CA SER A 220 24.98 31.39 0.98
C SER A 220 23.92 32.35 0.40
N GLY A 221 22.68 32.32 0.89
CA GLY A 221 21.61 33.23 0.46
C GLY A 221 21.14 33.05 -0.99
N GLN A 222 21.38 31.90 -1.61
CA GLN A 222 21.10 31.65 -3.04
C GLN A 222 19.70 31.09 -3.33
N LEU A 223 18.89 30.89 -2.28
CA LEU A 223 17.52 30.41 -2.39
C LEU A 223 16.64 31.40 -3.16
N LEU A 224 15.69 30.85 -3.93
CA LEU A 224 14.69 31.67 -4.62
C LEU A 224 13.57 32.13 -3.67
N GLU A 225 13.21 31.28 -2.71
CA GLU A 225 12.16 31.54 -1.72
C GLU A 225 12.79 31.72 -0.34
N PRO A 226 12.07 32.29 0.64
CA PRO A 226 12.46 32.23 2.04
C PRO A 226 12.81 30.79 2.47
N ILE A 227 13.76 30.66 3.39
CA ILE A 227 14.27 29.35 3.84
C ILE A 227 13.15 28.51 4.46
N GLU A 228 12.21 29.13 5.14
CA GLU A 228 11.02 28.52 5.74
C GLU A 228 10.17 27.83 4.67
N THR A 229 9.78 28.59 3.64
CA THR A 229 9.00 28.08 2.50
C THR A 229 9.74 26.95 1.78
N THR A 230 11.06 27.09 1.64
CA THR A 230 11.90 26.08 1.00
C THR A 230 11.94 24.78 1.81
N ILE A 231 12.08 24.87 3.13
CA ILE A 231 12.05 23.72 4.04
C ILE A 231 10.70 22.99 3.95
N ASP A 232 9.60 23.73 3.96
CA ASP A 232 8.26 23.14 3.84
C ASP A 232 8.08 22.40 2.50
N ILE A 233 8.47 23.02 1.38
CA ILE A 233 8.40 22.41 0.05
C ILE A 233 9.20 21.10 0.00
N ILE A 234 10.45 21.10 0.47
CA ILE A 234 11.32 19.92 0.41
C ILE A 234 10.80 18.84 1.36
N SER A 235 10.43 19.20 2.59
CA SER A 235 9.93 18.26 3.58
C SER A 235 8.66 17.54 3.10
N GLN A 236 7.69 18.29 2.56
CA GLN A 236 6.49 17.73 1.94
C GLN A 236 6.84 16.85 0.73
N GLY A 237 7.77 17.30 -0.11
CA GLY A 237 8.25 16.56 -1.27
C GLY A 237 8.89 15.21 -0.94
N LEU A 238 9.85 15.19 -0.01
CA LEU A 238 10.56 13.98 0.45
C LEU A 238 9.63 12.96 1.13
N SER A 239 8.53 13.45 1.70
CA SER A 239 7.52 12.65 2.38
C SER A 239 6.35 12.24 1.47
N ASN A 240 6.31 12.69 0.21
CA ASN A 240 5.18 12.47 -0.68
C ASN A 240 5.10 10.99 -1.14
N PRO A 241 4.04 10.24 -0.76
CA PRO A 241 3.91 8.83 -1.15
C PRO A 241 3.40 8.64 -2.59
N ASN A 242 3.00 9.72 -3.28
CA ASN A 242 2.37 9.64 -4.58
C ASN A 242 3.38 9.29 -5.68
N LYS A 243 3.27 8.07 -6.23
CA LYS A 243 4.12 7.56 -7.33
C LYS A 243 4.03 8.37 -8.63
N SER A 244 3.00 9.20 -8.80
CA SER A 244 2.80 10.09 -9.94
C SER A 244 3.28 11.53 -9.72
N SER A 245 3.82 11.83 -8.53
CA SER A 245 4.46 13.11 -8.23
C SER A 245 5.87 13.16 -8.83
N GLU A 246 6.27 14.33 -9.30
CA GLU A 246 7.63 14.61 -9.74
C GLU A 246 8.66 14.36 -8.60
N TRP A 247 8.26 14.49 -7.33
CA TRP A 247 9.11 14.12 -6.19
C TRP A 247 9.44 12.63 -6.11
N TYR A 248 8.56 11.76 -6.62
CA TYR A 248 8.85 10.32 -6.67
C TYR A 248 10.05 10.03 -7.58
N LEU A 249 10.24 10.83 -8.65
CA LEU A 249 11.37 10.69 -9.56
C LEU A 249 12.71 11.00 -8.86
N MET A 250 12.71 11.96 -7.94
CA MET A 250 13.90 12.39 -7.19
C MET A 250 14.23 11.47 -6.03
N THR A 251 13.23 10.82 -5.43
CA THR A 251 13.36 10.13 -4.15
C THR A 251 13.45 8.61 -4.28
N ASN A 252 12.85 8.03 -5.32
CA ASN A 252 12.84 6.59 -5.50
C ASN A 252 14.12 6.08 -6.18
N ARG A 253 14.77 5.08 -5.58
CA ARG A 253 16.03 4.50 -6.09
C ARG A 253 15.86 3.67 -7.36
N SER A 254 14.65 3.15 -7.62
CA SER A 254 14.35 2.39 -8.85
C SER A 254 14.11 3.28 -10.07
N VAL A 255 14.05 4.61 -9.88
CA VAL A 255 13.99 5.58 -10.98
C VAL A 255 15.42 5.93 -11.39
N ILE A 256 15.72 5.74 -12.68
CA ILE A 256 17.02 6.07 -13.25
C ILE A 256 16.98 7.51 -13.72
N ALA A 257 18.08 8.25 -13.50
CA ALA A 257 18.22 9.63 -13.91
C ALA A 257 19.50 9.79 -14.74
N GLN A 258 19.44 10.63 -15.77
CA GLN A 258 20.54 10.88 -16.69
C GLN A 258 20.55 12.37 -17.06
N VAL A 259 21.71 13.03 -16.98
CA VAL A 259 21.88 14.39 -17.49
C VAL A 259 21.73 14.34 -19.01
N MET A 260 20.78 15.10 -19.55
CA MET A 260 20.46 15.12 -20.98
C MET A 260 21.05 16.32 -21.70
N LYS A 261 21.13 17.47 -21.02
CA LYS A 261 21.62 18.73 -21.59
C LYS A 261 22.05 19.66 -20.47
N VAL A 262 23.14 20.40 -20.68
CA VAL A 262 23.49 21.60 -19.91
C VAL A 262 23.29 22.81 -20.81
N ASP A 263 22.32 23.65 -20.44
CA ASP A 263 21.97 24.85 -21.17
C ASP A 263 22.68 26.06 -20.54
N LYS A 264 23.81 26.44 -21.13
CA LYS A 264 24.61 27.60 -20.69
C LYS A 264 23.88 28.94 -20.86
N THR A 265 22.91 29.03 -21.77
CA THR A 265 22.19 30.30 -22.02
C THR A 265 21.19 30.60 -20.90
N ARG A 266 20.61 29.55 -20.32
CA ARG A 266 19.62 29.62 -19.24
C ARG A 266 20.19 29.24 -17.88
N ASN A 267 21.47 28.88 -17.83
CA ASN A 267 22.13 28.30 -16.66
C ASN A 267 21.28 27.19 -16.04
N GLU A 268 20.84 26.21 -16.83
CA GLU A 268 20.01 25.10 -16.36
C GLU A 268 20.55 23.75 -16.83
N VAL A 269 20.31 22.71 -16.02
CA VAL A 269 20.57 21.32 -16.39
C VAL A 269 19.24 20.61 -16.60
N ALA A 270 19.07 20.00 -17.77
CA ALA A 270 17.94 19.13 -18.07
C ALA A 270 18.28 17.70 -17.63
N LEU A 271 17.55 17.21 -16.63
CA LEU A 271 17.70 15.86 -16.10
C LEU A 271 16.54 14.98 -16.62
N GLY A 272 16.89 13.92 -17.33
CA GLY A 272 15.97 12.92 -17.83
C GLY A 272 15.79 11.79 -16.83
N PHE A 273 14.56 11.39 -16.60
CA PHE A 273 14.19 10.31 -15.68
C PHE A 273 13.50 9.20 -16.45
N PHE A 274 13.86 7.96 -16.13
CA PHE A 274 13.13 6.76 -16.53
C PHE A 274 12.58 6.06 -15.28
N ASN A 275 11.25 6.00 -15.17
CA ASN A 275 10.52 5.34 -14.10
C ASN A 275 9.88 4.05 -14.65
N PRO A 276 10.36 2.86 -14.26
CA PRO A 276 9.78 1.59 -14.70
C PRO A 276 8.35 1.39 -14.17
N MET A 277 7.89 2.19 -13.21
CA MET A 277 6.58 2.05 -12.58
C MET A 277 5.50 3.00 -13.15
N ASP A 278 5.85 3.88 -14.10
CA ASP A 278 4.89 4.81 -14.74
C ASP A 278 4.63 4.38 -16.19
N ARG A 279 3.38 4.50 -16.66
CA ARG A 279 3.00 4.27 -18.06
C ARG A 279 3.76 5.17 -19.02
N ASN A 280 4.03 6.40 -18.58
CA ASN A 280 4.89 7.34 -19.29
C ASN A 280 6.29 7.26 -18.68
N HIS A 281 7.02 6.21 -19.06
CA HIS A 281 8.30 5.85 -18.47
C HIS A 281 9.29 7.02 -18.37
N SER A 282 9.34 7.90 -19.37
CA SER A 282 10.32 9.00 -19.43
C SER A 282 9.76 10.39 -19.07
N ARG A 283 10.52 11.18 -18.31
CA ARG A 283 10.22 12.58 -17.93
C ARG A 283 11.49 13.44 -17.96
N ILE A 284 11.35 14.74 -18.24
CA ILE A 284 12.44 15.72 -18.13
C ILE A 284 12.09 16.72 -17.02
N LEU A 285 13.04 17.00 -16.13
CA LEU A 285 12.97 18.12 -15.19
C LEU A 285 14.17 19.05 -15.44
N TYR A 286 13.93 20.35 -15.41
CA TYR A 286 14.96 21.38 -15.59
C TYR A 286 15.32 21.98 -14.25
N PHE A 287 16.62 22.07 -13.95
CA PHE A 287 17.16 22.57 -12.70
C PHE A 287 18.05 23.78 -12.97
N PRO A 288 17.66 24.99 -12.54
CA PRO A 288 18.53 26.16 -12.64
C PRO A 288 19.77 26.01 -11.75
N ILE A 289 20.88 26.53 -12.23
CA ILE A 289 22.20 26.49 -11.60
C ILE A 289 22.63 27.91 -11.27
N VAL A 290 23.20 28.09 -10.09
CA VAL A 290 23.74 29.36 -9.63
C VAL A 290 25.18 29.15 -9.21
N GLN A 291 26.09 29.92 -9.78
CA GLN A 291 27.48 29.94 -9.36
C GLN A 291 27.73 31.18 -8.52
N SER A 292 28.24 31.00 -7.31
CA SER A 292 28.55 32.08 -6.37
C SER A 292 29.70 31.67 -5.48
N GLU A 293 30.66 32.57 -5.27
CA GLU A 293 31.83 32.35 -4.40
C GLU A 293 32.62 31.06 -4.73
N GLY A 294 32.73 30.71 -6.02
CA GLY A 294 33.44 29.49 -6.47
C GLY A 294 32.67 28.19 -6.27
N LYS A 295 31.44 28.24 -5.75
CA LYS A 295 30.55 27.09 -5.56
C LYS A 295 29.45 27.03 -6.61
N THR A 296 29.00 25.82 -6.91
CA THR A 296 27.88 25.56 -7.81
C THR A 296 26.66 25.07 -7.03
N PHE A 297 25.62 25.89 -6.98
CA PHE A 297 24.35 25.59 -6.32
C PHE A 297 23.26 25.21 -7.31
N VAL A 298 22.33 24.34 -6.88
CA VAL A 298 21.24 23.85 -7.71
C VAL A 298 19.91 24.34 -7.14
N ARG A 299 19.10 25.03 -7.94
CA ARG A 299 17.73 25.43 -7.55
C ARG A 299 16.74 24.33 -7.86
N LEU A 300 15.70 24.22 -7.03
CA LEU A 300 14.61 23.26 -7.26
C LEU A 300 13.93 23.52 -8.60
N SER A 301 13.70 22.44 -9.35
CA SER A 301 12.86 22.48 -10.54
C SER A 301 11.47 23.01 -10.19
N HIS A 302 10.94 23.91 -11.03
CA HIS A 302 9.59 24.45 -10.85
C HIS A 302 8.51 23.35 -10.82
N LEU A 303 8.72 22.26 -11.56
CA LEU A 303 7.81 21.13 -11.59
C LEU A 303 7.73 20.38 -10.25
N LEU A 304 8.79 20.40 -9.43
CA LEU A 304 8.76 19.84 -8.07
C LEU A 304 7.85 20.66 -7.16
N LYS A 305 7.89 22.00 -7.27
CA LYS A 305 7.00 22.90 -6.51
C LYS A 305 5.53 22.69 -6.93
N THR A 306 5.25 22.73 -8.23
CA THR A 306 3.88 22.58 -8.74
C THR A 306 3.27 21.22 -8.48
N SER A 307 4.08 20.18 -8.27
CA SER A 307 3.61 18.84 -7.93
C SER A 307 2.90 18.74 -6.58
N LEU A 308 3.12 19.73 -5.69
CA LEU A 308 2.50 19.83 -4.37
C LEU A 308 1.17 20.61 -4.39
N LEU A 309 0.84 21.27 -5.51
CA LEU A 309 -0.40 22.03 -5.67
C LEU A 309 -1.62 21.10 -5.93
N PRO A 310 -2.84 21.58 -5.65
CA PRO A 310 -4.07 20.89 -6.05
C PRO A 310 -4.10 20.55 -7.55
N LYS A 311 -4.75 19.42 -7.90
CA LYS A 311 -4.70 18.83 -9.26
C LYS A 311 -5.06 19.79 -10.41
N LYS A 312 -6.03 20.70 -10.19
CA LYS A 312 -6.45 21.68 -11.20
C LYS A 312 -5.34 22.70 -11.48
N GLU A 313 -4.77 23.28 -10.43
CA GLU A 313 -3.67 24.24 -10.51
C GLU A 313 -2.40 23.61 -11.08
N ARG A 314 -2.07 22.39 -10.65
CA ARG A 314 -0.93 21.63 -11.19
C ARG A 314 -1.00 21.49 -12.72
N ARG A 315 -2.18 21.18 -13.27
CA ARG A 315 -2.37 21.03 -14.73
C ARG A 315 -2.15 22.35 -15.48
N GLN A 316 -2.71 23.44 -14.96
CA GLN A 316 -2.59 24.76 -15.57
C GLN A 316 -1.14 25.26 -15.57
N GLN A 317 -0.44 25.14 -14.43
CA GLN A 317 0.95 25.56 -14.30
C GLN A 317 1.88 24.72 -15.18
N ARG A 318 1.66 23.39 -15.25
CA ARG A 318 2.45 22.50 -16.10
C ARG A 318 2.33 22.85 -17.58
N TRP A 319 1.14 23.25 -18.05
CA TRP A 319 0.95 23.63 -19.45
C TRP A 319 1.71 24.91 -19.81
N ARG A 320 1.70 25.92 -18.91
CA ARG A 320 2.42 27.19 -19.10
C ARG A 320 3.94 27.04 -19.16
N GLN A 321 4.47 26.01 -18.51
CA GLN A 321 5.92 25.80 -18.35
C GLN A 321 6.48 24.72 -19.29
N ARG A 322 5.68 24.28 -20.28
CA ARG A 322 6.12 23.27 -21.25
C ARG A 322 7.23 23.86 -22.13
N ARG A 323 8.37 23.16 -22.22
CA ARG A 323 9.47 23.56 -23.10
C ARG A 323 9.31 22.94 -24.49
N GLY A 324 9.79 23.63 -25.52
CA GLY A 324 9.75 23.14 -26.91
C GLY A 324 10.61 21.89 -27.13
N ASP A 325 11.76 21.81 -26.45
CA ASP A 325 12.72 20.69 -26.55
C ASP A 325 12.35 19.48 -25.65
N GLU A 326 11.40 19.64 -24.72
CA GLU A 326 11.05 18.61 -23.73
C GLU A 326 10.67 17.28 -24.37
N ASN A 327 9.86 17.30 -25.44
CA ASN A 327 9.40 16.08 -26.10
C ASN A 327 10.55 15.36 -26.82
N GLU A 328 11.48 16.10 -27.42
CA GLU A 328 12.62 15.55 -28.13
C GLU A 328 13.61 14.92 -27.15
N LEU A 329 13.98 15.66 -26.10
CA LEU A 329 14.85 15.15 -25.03
C LEU A 329 14.24 13.91 -24.37
N ARG A 330 12.92 13.93 -24.10
CA ARG A 330 12.21 12.79 -23.49
C ARG A 330 12.33 11.51 -24.31
N LYS A 331 12.29 11.59 -25.64
CA LYS A 331 12.46 10.43 -26.52
C LYS A 331 13.88 9.84 -26.46
N LYS A 332 14.89 10.69 -26.24
CA LYS A 332 16.31 10.31 -26.16
C LYS A 332 16.74 9.75 -24.79
N VAL A 333 15.92 9.91 -23.74
CA VAL A 333 16.25 9.45 -22.37
C VAL A 333 16.64 7.96 -22.31
N PRO A 334 15.89 7.02 -22.90
CA PRO A 334 16.24 5.59 -22.84
C PRO A 334 17.62 5.30 -23.44
N ALA A 335 17.88 5.75 -24.67
CA ALA A 335 19.17 5.57 -25.35
C ALA A 335 20.33 6.18 -24.54
N ALA A 336 20.15 7.39 -23.99
CA ALA A 336 21.17 8.03 -23.16
C ALA A 336 21.48 7.24 -21.88
N ILE A 337 20.45 6.66 -21.23
CA ILE A 337 20.63 5.79 -20.06
C ILE A 337 21.39 4.52 -20.45
N LEU A 338 21.03 3.87 -21.56
CA LEU A 338 21.69 2.63 -21.97
C LEU A 338 23.16 2.88 -22.33
N LYS A 339 23.46 3.97 -23.05
CA LYS A 339 24.82 4.38 -23.43
C LYS A 339 25.74 4.61 -22.23
N ASN A 340 25.20 5.15 -21.13
CA ASN A 340 25.97 5.44 -19.91
C ASN A 340 25.94 4.30 -18.88
N SER A 341 25.39 3.14 -19.25
CA SER A 341 25.35 1.95 -18.41
C SER A 341 26.20 0.83 -19.01
N ALA A 342 27.12 0.26 -18.23
CA ALA A 342 27.93 -0.87 -18.68
C ALA A 342 27.09 -2.18 -18.66
N PRO A 343 26.90 -2.87 -19.80
CA PRO A 343 26.20 -4.14 -19.82
C PRO A 343 26.96 -5.21 -19.05
N VAL A 344 26.22 -6.21 -18.57
CA VAL A 344 26.75 -7.39 -17.91
C VAL A 344 26.07 -8.61 -18.51
N SER A 345 26.87 -9.44 -19.18
CA SER A 345 26.45 -10.74 -19.68
C SER A 345 26.78 -11.85 -18.68
N TYR A 346 26.17 -13.02 -18.90
CA TYR A 346 26.42 -14.22 -18.10
C TYR A 346 26.65 -15.43 -19.00
N PRO A 347 27.53 -16.37 -18.62
CA PRO A 347 27.82 -17.54 -19.45
C PRO A 347 26.69 -18.57 -19.51
N THR A 348 25.65 -18.42 -18.68
CA THR A 348 24.54 -19.38 -18.57
C THR A 348 23.25 -18.65 -18.20
N PRO A 349 22.08 -19.08 -18.72
CA PRO A 349 20.78 -18.54 -18.33
C PRO A 349 20.50 -18.60 -16.81
N GLU A 350 20.98 -19.62 -16.10
CA GLU A 350 20.76 -19.80 -14.67
C GLU A 350 21.44 -18.71 -13.83
N LYS A 351 22.68 -18.36 -14.18
CA LYS A 351 23.41 -17.27 -13.50
C LYS A 351 22.75 -15.92 -13.79
N LEU A 352 22.33 -15.68 -15.03
CA LEU A 352 21.58 -14.48 -15.42
C LEU A 352 20.28 -14.35 -14.62
N ARG A 353 19.50 -15.43 -14.54
CA ARG A 353 18.28 -15.50 -13.74
C ARG A 353 18.53 -15.17 -12.26
N LYS A 354 19.56 -15.78 -11.67
CA LYS A 354 19.90 -15.56 -10.25
C LYS A 354 20.22 -14.09 -9.99
N HIS A 355 20.92 -13.45 -10.92
CA HIS A 355 21.20 -12.02 -10.83
C HIS A 355 19.90 -11.21 -10.93
N PHE A 356 19.09 -11.40 -11.96
CA PHE A 356 17.85 -10.64 -12.15
C PHE A 356 16.91 -10.72 -10.95
N LEU A 357 16.72 -11.93 -10.39
CA LEU A 357 15.89 -12.13 -9.19
C LEU A 357 16.48 -11.44 -7.94
N ARG A 358 17.82 -11.35 -7.83
CA ARG A 358 18.48 -10.59 -6.77
C ARG A 358 18.21 -9.09 -6.92
N SER A 359 18.33 -8.55 -8.13
CA SER A 359 18.07 -7.13 -8.39
C SER A 359 16.62 -6.76 -8.06
N ILE A 360 15.65 -7.61 -8.42
CA ILE A 360 14.23 -7.47 -8.01
C ILE A 360 14.09 -7.47 -6.49
N LYS A 361 14.68 -8.45 -5.79
CA LYS A 361 14.60 -8.56 -4.33
C LYS A 361 15.15 -7.32 -3.62
N ASN A 362 16.20 -6.73 -4.19
CA ASN A 362 16.84 -5.51 -3.67
C ASN A 362 16.16 -4.22 -4.14
N ASN A 363 15.13 -4.32 -5.00
CA ASN A 363 14.46 -3.19 -5.66
C ASN A 363 15.45 -2.28 -6.43
N ASP A 364 16.50 -2.87 -7.00
CA ASP A 364 17.57 -2.20 -7.73
C ASP A 364 17.39 -2.36 -9.24
N PHE A 365 16.61 -1.44 -9.83
CA PHE A 365 16.35 -1.45 -11.27
C PHE A 365 17.59 -1.03 -12.08
N THR A 366 18.50 -0.23 -11.50
CA THR A 366 19.74 0.19 -12.16
C THR A 366 20.65 -1.01 -12.41
N ASP A 367 20.78 -1.90 -11.42
CA ASP A 367 21.51 -3.16 -11.56
C ASP A 367 20.85 -4.08 -12.60
N ALA A 368 19.52 -4.19 -12.58
CA ALA A 368 18.77 -5.00 -13.54
C ALA A 368 18.91 -4.52 -15.00
N LEU A 369 18.99 -3.21 -15.23
CA LEU A 369 19.12 -2.61 -16.56
C LEU A 369 20.44 -3.00 -17.27
N ARG A 370 21.47 -3.38 -16.51
CA ARG A 370 22.74 -3.85 -17.05
C ARG A 370 22.63 -5.23 -17.71
N LEU A 371 21.56 -5.96 -17.45
CA LEU A 371 21.30 -7.29 -18.02
C LEU A 371 20.69 -7.24 -19.42
N LEU A 372 20.39 -6.03 -19.92
CA LEU A 372 19.89 -5.83 -21.27
C LEU A 372 21.04 -5.86 -22.28
N PRO A 373 20.83 -6.44 -23.47
CA PRO A 373 21.84 -6.44 -24.52
C PRO A 373 22.12 -5.02 -25.04
N ARG A 374 23.29 -4.87 -25.68
CA ARG A 374 23.78 -3.59 -26.22
C ARG A 374 24.34 -3.69 -27.63
N LYS A 375 24.77 -4.88 -28.06
CA LYS A 375 25.45 -5.12 -29.34
C LYS A 375 24.53 -5.83 -30.34
N GLY A 376 24.91 -5.77 -31.61
CA GLY A 376 24.18 -6.38 -32.73
C GLY A 376 23.28 -5.37 -33.45
N ASP A 377 22.97 -5.69 -34.71
CA ASP A 377 22.28 -4.78 -35.64
C ASP A 377 20.95 -4.24 -35.10
N TYR A 378 20.23 -5.04 -34.30
CA TYR A 378 18.98 -4.61 -33.70
C TYR A 378 19.18 -3.71 -32.47
N PHE A 379 20.05 -4.10 -31.54
CA PHE A 379 20.23 -3.38 -30.27
C PHE A 379 21.16 -2.17 -30.36
N GLY A 380 21.85 -1.98 -31.49
CA GLY A 380 22.63 -0.79 -31.80
C GLY A 380 21.78 0.43 -32.19
N ASP A 381 20.50 0.24 -32.51
CA ASP A 381 19.57 1.30 -32.89
C ASP A 381 18.84 1.94 -31.68
N ASP A 382 18.76 3.28 -31.66
CA ASP A 382 18.22 4.05 -30.52
C ASP A 382 16.71 3.82 -30.28
N ASP A 383 15.92 3.60 -31.36
CA ASP A 383 14.47 3.35 -31.25
C ASP A 383 14.20 1.93 -30.70
N ASN A 384 15.00 0.96 -31.12
CA ASN A 384 14.97 -0.40 -30.59
C ASN A 384 15.42 -0.47 -29.13
N GLN A 385 16.47 0.27 -28.77
CA GLN A 385 16.91 0.43 -27.38
C GLN A 385 15.81 1.02 -26.49
N THR A 386 15.12 2.04 -26.99
CA THR A 386 13.99 2.66 -26.31
C THR A 386 12.86 1.66 -26.04
N THR A 387 12.48 0.90 -27.07
CA THR A 387 11.42 -0.10 -26.96
C THR A 387 11.81 -1.22 -25.99
N THR A 388 13.05 -1.72 -26.09
CA THR A 388 13.59 -2.76 -25.21
C THR A 388 13.55 -2.35 -23.74
N LEU A 389 13.95 -1.10 -23.43
CA LEU A 389 13.93 -0.60 -22.06
C LEU A 389 12.49 -0.42 -21.53
N ILE A 390 11.56 0.03 -22.36
CA ILE A 390 10.14 0.17 -22.00
C ILE A 390 9.52 -1.20 -21.67
N ASP A 391 9.77 -2.20 -22.50
CA ASP A 391 9.28 -3.56 -22.29
C ASP A 391 9.88 -4.18 -21.03
N PHE A 392 11.19 -3.97 -20.82
CA PHE A 392 11.87 -4.43 -19.60
C PHE A 392 11.35 -3.74 -18.34
N GLY A 393 11.06 -2.44 -18.41
CA GLY A 393 10.40 -1.69 -17.35
C GLY A 393 9.01 -2.26 -17.01
N SER A 394 8.24 -2.65 -18.02
CA SER A 394 6.93 -3.29 -17.84
C SER A 394 7.05 -4.68 -17.20
N ILE A 395 8.05 -5.49 -17.58
CA ILE A 395 8.36 -6.78 -16.92
C ILE A 395 8.72 -6.55 -15.45
N TRP A 396 9.62 -5.59 -15.19
CA TRP A 396 10.00 -5.20 -13.83
C TRP A 396 8.80 -4.77 -13.00
N GLN A 397 7.92 -3.93 -13.55
CA GLN A 397 6.70 -3.49 -12.89
C GLN A 397 5.80 -4.67 -12.56
N ASN A 398 5.53 -5.56 -13.52
CA ASN A 398 4.65 -6.71 -13.30
C ASN A 398 5.17 -7.59 -12.17
N ILE A 399 6.48 -7.86 -12.12
CA ILE A 399 7.08 -8.67 -11.05
C ILE A 399 7.10 -7.91 -9.71
N SER A 400 7.39 -6.61 -9.72
CA SER A 400 7.52 -5.80 -8.50
C SER A 400 6.17 -5.41 -7.87
N THR A 401 5.12 -5.26 -8.69
CA THR A 401 3.76 -4.90 -8.24
C THR A 401 2.95 -6.12 -7.82
N HIS A 402 3.20 -7.30 -8.39
CA HIS A 402 2.70 -8.56 -7.86
C HIS A 402 3.43 -8.84 -6.55
N ASN A 403 2.87 -8.30 -5.46
CA ASN A 403 3.32 -8.44 -4.07
C ASN A 403 4.29 -9.62 -3.88
N LEU A 404 5.58 -9.32 -3.78
CA LEU A 404 6.68 -10.21 -3.38
C LEU A 404 6.48 -10.87 -1.99
N LYS A 405 5.26 -10.87 -1.43
CA LYS A 405 4.92 -11.63 -0.22
C LYS A 405 4.93 -13.14 -0.46
N SER A 406 4.77 -13.60 -1.70
CA SER A 406 4.99 -14.99 -2.08
C SER A 406 6.23 -15.10 -2.96
N SER A 407 7.20 -15.90 -2.53
CA SER A 407 8.26 -16.36 -3.42
C SER A 407 7.65 -17.05 -4.64
N PRO A 408 8.27 -16.94 -5.83
CA PRO A 408 7.83 -17.73 -6.97
C PRO A 408 7.78 -19.21 -6.55
N LEU A 409 6.83 -19.95 -7.12
CA LEU A 409 6.78 -21.39 -6.96
C LEU A 409 8.13 -22.00 -7.39
N PRO A 410 8.51 -23.18 -6.86
CA PRO A 410 9.79 -23.81 -7.16
C PRO A 410 10.10 -23.75 -8.65
N PRO A 411 11.36 -23.49 -9.03
CA PRO A 411 11.69 -23.22 -10.41
C PRO A 411 11.14 -24.24 -11.37
N VAL A 412 10.40 -23.73 -12.35
CA VAL A 412 10.29 -24.40 -13.63
C VAL A 412 11.66 -24.38 -14.29
N ASN A 413 12.05 -25.48 -14.93
CA ASN A 413 13.29 -25.55 -15.69
C ASN A 413 13.34 -24.43 -16.74
N ILE A 414 14.52 -23.82 -16.91
CA ILE A 414 14.74 -22.89 -18.01
C ILE A 414 14.58 -23.66 -19.32
N LEU A 415 13.73 -23.15 -20.21
CA LEU A 415 13.52 -23.75 -21.51
C LEU A 415 14.48 -23.11 -22.49
N GLN A 416 15.43 -23.87 -23.02
CA GLN A 416 16.43 -23.37 -23.96
C GLN A 416 16.26 -24.02 -25.33
N GLU A 417 16.46 -23.22 -26.37
CA GLU A 417 16.51 -23.62 -27.77
C GLU A 417 17.60 -22.80 -28.49
N LYS A 418 18.76 -23.42 -28.72
CA LYS A 418 19.95 -22.74 -29.27
C LYS A 418 20.30 -21.50 -28.43
N SER A 419 20.38 -20.33 -29.07
CA SER A 419 20.70 -19.02 -28.49
C SER A 419 19.53 -18.32 -27.81
N ILE A 420 18.37 -18.98 -27.63
CA ILE A 420 17.22 -18.40 -26.93
C ILE A 420 16.86 -19.25 -25.73
N ALA A 421 16.55 -18.58 -24.62
CA ALA A 421 15.98 -19.21 -23.45
C ALA A 421 14.72 -18.48 -22.96
N LEU A 422 13.84 -19.23 -22.33
CA LEU A 422 12.61 -18.75 -21.70
C LEU A 422 12.60 -19.21 -20.24
N ILE A 423 12.46 -18.24 -19.34
CA ILE A 423 12.29 -18.46 -17.92
C ILE A 423 10.84 -18.15 -17.55
N PRO A 424 10.04 -19.18 -17.22
CA PRO A 424 8.72 -18.96 -16.66
C PRO A 424 8.80 -18.81 -15.14
N LEU A 425 8.42 -17.63 -14.64
CA LEU A 425 8.26 -17.35 -13.22
C LEU A 425 6.80 -17.52 -12.82
N GLN A 426 6.51 -18.48 -11.95
CA GLN A 426 5.14 -18.79 -11.53
C GLN A 426 4.83 -18.24 -10.14
N PHE A 427 3.67 -17.60 -10.02
CA PHE A 427 3.17 -17.01 -8.78
C PHE A 427 1.80 -17.60 -8.45
N ALA A 428 1.65 -18.17 -7.26
CA ALA A 428 0.35 -18.66 -6.81
C ALA A 428 -0.68 -17.51 -6.75
N LYS A 429 -1.90 -17.75 -7.21
CA LYS A 429 -2.97 -16.74 -7.13
C LYS A 429 -3.62 -16.79 -5.73
N PRO A 430 -3.49 -15.74 -4.89
CA PRO A 430 -3.90 -15.82 -3.47
C PRO A 430 -5.37 -16.19 -3.26
N ALA A 431 -6.26 -15.83 -4.19
CA ALA A 431 -7.70 -16.09 -4.13
C ALA A 431 -8.17 -17.25 -5.03
N ARG A 432 -7.25 -18.00 -5.65
CA ARG A 432 -7.57 -19.11 -6.57
C ARG A 432 -6.64 -20.30 -6.33
N PRO A 433 -6.89 -21.09 -5.27
CA PRO A 433 -6.20 -22.35 -5.03
C PRO A 433 -5.97 -23.19 -6.29
N GLY A 434 -4.75 -23.71 -6.39
CA GLY A 434 -4.27 -24.52 -7.53
C GLY A 434 -4.08 -23.77 -8.84
N GLN A 435 -4.35 -22.47 -8.91
CA GLN A 435 -4.00 -21.65 -10.07
C GLN A 435 -2.76 -20.79 -9.77
N PHE A 436 -1.96 -20.60 -10.81
CA PHE A 436 -0.85 -19.66 -10.79
C PHE A 436 -0.98 -18.65 -11.94
N GLU A 437 -0.16 -17.61 -11.86
CA GLU A 437 0.14 -16.70 -12.95
C GLU A 437 1.58 -16.92 -13.37
N THR A 438 1.84 -16.93 -14.67
CA THR A 438 3.19 -17.09 -15.20
C THR A 438 3.66 -15.79 -15.83
N ILE A 439 4.78 -15.25 -15.37
CA ILE A 439 5.51 -14.18 -16.03
C ILE A 439 6.64 -14.80 -16.85
N LYS A 440 6.70 -14.48 -18.14
CA LYS A 440 7.70 -14.98 -19.08
C LYS A 440 8.88 -14.00 -19.16
N ILE A 441 10.09 -14.49 -18.97
CA ILE A 441 11.31 -13.72 -19.20
C ILE A 441 12.07 -14.39 -20.33
N TRP A 442 12.28 -13.64 -21.41
CA TRP A 442 13.02 -14.11 -22.57
C TRP A 442 14.48 -13.72 -22.46
N MET A 443 15.35 -14.57 -22.98
CA MET A 443 16.79 -14.38 -22.95
C MET A 443 17.37 -14.71 -24.32
N LEU A 444 18.43 -13.99 -24.68
CA LEU A 444 19.18 -14.16 -25.90
C LEU A 444 20.66 -14.30 -25.56
N GLU A 445 21.33 -15.23 -26.25
CA GLU A 445 22.78 -15.39 -26.24
C GLU A 445 23.39 -14.61 -27.40
N ASP A 446 24.37 -13.77 -27.09
CA ASP A 446 25.28 -13.14 -28.04
C ASP A 446 26.73 -13.56 -27.75
N ASP A 447 27.70 -12.97 -28.47
CA ASP A 447 29.13 -13.28 -28.32
C ASP A 447 29.68 -12.99 -26.91
N ASP A 448 29.06 -12.06 -26.18
CA ASP A 448 29.47 -11.72 -24.80
C ASP A 448 28.77 -12.64 -23.77
N GLY A 449 27.67 -13.32 -24.15
CA GLY A 449 26.94 -14.28 -23.33
C GLY A 449 25.43 -14.03 -23.32
N TRP A 450 24.78 -14.44 -22.23
CA TRP A 450 23.33 -14.36 -22.08
C TRP A 450 22.87 -13.01 -21.52
N HIS A 451 21.80 -12.48 -22.11
CA HIS A 451 21.11 -11.24 -21.72
C HIS A 451 19.60 -11.44 -21.60
N ILE A 452 18.93 -10.54 -20.88
CA ILE A 452 17.46 -10.49 -20.85
C ILE A 452 16.97 -9.61 -21.99
N ILE A 453 15.95 -10.07 -22.70
CA ILE A 453 15.27 -9.29 -23.73
C ILE A 453 13.82 -9.00 -23.32
N GLY A 454 13.24 -7.98 -23.95
CA GLY A 454 11.80 -7.68 -23.84
C GLY A 454 10.93 -8.83 -24.36
N THR A 455 9.61 -8.64 -24.31
CA THR A 455 8.71 -9.65 -24.90
C THR A 455 8.90 -9.63 -26.41
N PRO A 456 9.28 -10.75 -27.05
CA PRO A 456 9.53 -10.77 -28.47
C PRO A 456 8.18 -10.67 -29.21
N LEU A 457 7.96 -9.57 -29.92
CA LEU A 457 6.73 -9.28 -30.65
C LEU A 457 6.93 -9.52 -32.16
N GLN A 458 5.89 -10.01 -32.85
CA GLN A 458 5.92 -10.18 -34.30
C GLN A 458 6.18 -8.85 -35.01
N GLY A 459 7.05 -8.87 -36.03
CA GLY A 459 7.50 -7.67 -36.75
C GLY A 459 8.70 -6.95 -36.13
N HIS A 460 9.23 -7.43 -35.00
CA HIS A 460 10.55 -7.04 -34.52
C HIS A 460 11.62 -7.91 -35.18
N ALA A 461 12.72 -7.31 -35.65
CA ALA A 461 13.76 -8.03 -36.37
C ALA A 461 14.28 -9.25 -35.60
N ILE A 462 14.46 -9.16 -34.27
CA ILE A 462 14.86 -10.29 -33.43
C ILE A 462 13.86 -11.44 -33.49
N TYR A 463 12.56 -11.14 -33.41
CA TYR A 463 11.54 -12.17 -33.49
C TYR A 463 11.57 -12.83 -34.86
N ASP A 464 11.73 -12.07 -35.94
CA ASP A 464 11.73 -12.61 -37.30
C ASP A 464 12.98 -13.47 -37.56
N THR A 465 14.17 -13.02 -37.12
CA THR A 465 15.42 -13.79 -37.22
C THR A 465 15.33 -15.14 -36.49
N PHE A 466 14.70 -15.16 -35.32
CA PHE A 466 14.65 -16.36 -34.47
C PHE A 466 13.24 -16.97 -34.33
N MET A 467 12.36 -16.70 -35.29
CA MET A 467 10.93 -17.01 -35.20
C MET A 467 10.66 -18.48 -34.88
N ALA A 468 11.39 -19.39 -35.53
CA ALA A 468 11.25 -20.82 -35.33
C ALA A 468 11.59 -21.26 -33.90
N ASN A 469 12.64 -20.68 -33.31
CA ASN A 469 13.09 -20.98 -31.95
C ASN A 469 12.05 -20.45 -30.93
N PHE A 470 11.56 -19.21 -31.09
CA PHE A 470 10.50 -18.65 -30.25
C PHE A 470 9.23 -19.50 -30.27
N LYS A 471 8.75 -19.88 -31.47
CA LYS A 471 7.57 -20.74 -31.63
C LYS A 471 7.75 -22.11 -30.98
N LYS A 472 8.94 -22.71 -31.09
CA LYS A 472 9.25 -24.02 -30.50
C LYS A 472 9.26 -23.94 -28.97
N LEU A 473 9.89 -22.91 -28.40
CA LEU A 473 9.89 -22.67 -26.95
C LEU A 473 8.49 -22.39 -26.41
N GLU A 474 7.68 -21.60 -27.12
CA GLU A 474 6.31 -21.29 -26.71
C GLU A 474 5.44 -22.57 -26.67
N LYS A 475 5.56 -23.47 -27.65
CA LYS A 475 4.87 -24.77 -27.64
C LYS A 475 5.32 -25.66 -26.47
N ARG A 476 6.63 -25.73 -26.21
CA ARG A 476 7.19 -26.48 -25.06
C ARG A 476 6.69 -25.90 -23.75
N PHE A 477 6.66 -24.57 -23.63
CA PHE A 477 6.15 -23.86 -22.47
C PHE A 477 4.67 -24.17 -22.22
N GLN A 478 3.80 -24.09 -23.23
CA GLN A 478 2.37 -24.40 -23.09
C GLN A 478 2.13 -25.84 -22.59
N SER A 479 2.94 -26.79 -23.09
CA SER A 479 2.87 -28.19 -22.66
C SER A 479 3.26 -28.35 -21.19
N LEU A 480 4.36 -27.71 -20.79
CA LEU A 480 4.86 -27.72 -19.42
C LEU A 480 3.92 -26.99 -18.45
N GLU A 481 3.33 -25.87 -18.87
CA GLU A 481 2.36 -25.12 -18.06
C GLU A 481 1.12 -25.97 -17.78
N LYS A 482 0.63 -26.71 -18.79
CA LYS A 482 -0.48 -27.66 -18.64
C LYS A 482 -0.14 -28.78 -17.65
N GLU A 483 1.03 -29.40 -17.78
CA GLU A 483 1.49 -30.46 -16.88
C GLU A 483 1.58 -29.97 -15.43
N GLN A 484 2.15 -28.78 -15.22
CA GLN A 484 2.29 -28.19 -13.89
C GLN A 484 0.95 -27.77 -13.28
N GLN A 485 0.03 -27.25 -14.09
CA GLN A 485 -1.33 -26.96 -13.68
C GLN A 485 -2.05 -28.24 -13.24
N GLU A 486 -1.88 -29.35 -13.96
CA GLU A 486 -2.43 -30.65 -13.57
C GLU A 486 -1.81 -31.16 -12.26
N LYS A 487 -0.48 -31.10 -12.11
CA LYS A 487 0.23 -31.51 -10.89
C LYS A 487 -0.18 -30.69 -9.67
N HIS A 488 -0.24 -29.37 -9.79
CA HIS A 488 -0.71 -28.50 -8.71
C HIS A 488 -2.16 -28.77 -8.34
N SER A 489 -3.03 -28.98 -9.34
CA SER A 489 -4.43 -29.28 -9.09
C SER A 489 -4.60 -30.61 -8.36
N ARG A 490 -3.80 -31.63 -8.72
CA ARG A 490 -3.77 -32.92 -8.00
C ARG A 490 -3.30 -32.76 -6.56
N ASN A 491 -2.24 -31.98 -6.32
CA ASN A 491 -1.71 -31.77 -4.96
C ASN A 491 -2.75 -31.11 -4.05
N TRP A 492 -3.47 -30.08 -4.51
CA TRP A 492 -4.54 -29.46 -3.72
C TRP A 492 -5.70 -30.43 -3.43
N LEU A 493 -6.07 -31.26 -4.40
CA LEU A 493 -7.15 -32.23 -4.25
C LEU A 493 -6.70 -33.53 -3.56
N SER A 494 -5.44 -33.68 -3.16
CA SER A 494 -4.95 -34.88 -2.46
C SER A 494 -5.66 -35.13 -1.11
N LYS A 495 -6.23 -34.08 -0.52
CA LYS A 495 -7.03 -34.14 0.72
C LYS A 495 -8.51 -34.42 0.49
N VAL A 496 -8.96 -34.43 -0.76
CA VAL A 496 -10.36 -34.63 -1.15
C VAL A 496 -10.60 -36.11 -1.42
N VAL A 497 -11.65 -36.68 -0.81
CA VAL A 497 -11.94 -38.10 -0.97
C VAL A 497 -12.50 -38.37 -2.37
N THR A 498 -11.93 -39.34 -3.08
CA THR A 498 -12.49 -39.81 -4.36
C THR A 498 -13.53 -40.90 -4.10
N LEU A 499 -14.75 -40.66 -4.54
CA LEU A 499 -15.90 -41.54 -4.38
C LEU A 499 -16.06 -42.45 -5.59
N THR A 500 -16.20 -43.75 -5.34
CA THR A 500 -16.54 -44.74 -6.36
C THR A 500 -17.84 -45.44 -5.93
N PRO A 501 -18.99 -45.11 -6.54
CA PRO A 501 -20.25 -45.83 -6.29
C PRO A 501 -20.14 -47.32 -6.69
N PRO A 502 -20.94 -48.22 -6.08
CA PRO A 502 -21.97 -47.96 -5.07
C PRO A 502 -21.39 -47.67 -3.68
N PHE A 503 -22.13 -46.89 -2.87
CA PHE A 503 -21.71 -46.59 -1.50
C PHE A 503 -22.17 -47.65 -0.52
N THR A 504 -21.31 -48.03 0.40
CA THR A 504 -21.55 -49.12 1.37
C THR A 504 -21.92 -48.61 2.76
N LEU A 505 -21.48 -47.42 3.13
CA LEU A 505 -21.73 -46.84 4.45
C LEU A 505 -23.10 -46.16 4.52
N ASP A 506 -23.76 -46.30 5.67
CA ASP A 506 -25.03 -45.65 5.93
C ASP A 506 -24.91 -44.12 6.03
N PRO A 507 -25.99 -43.39 5.71
CA PRO A 507 -26.05 -41.94 5.88
C PRO A 507 -25.71 -41.52 7.31
N ILE A 508 -25.09 -40.36 7.45
CA ILE A 508 -24.76 -39.81 8.76
C ILE A 508 -25.99 -39.31 9.54
N LYS A 509 -25.80 -39.14 10.85
CA LYS A 509 -26.75 -38.47 11.74
C LYS A 509 -26.86 -36.97 11.40
N ASP A 510 -28.03 -36.37 11.67
CA ASP A 510 -28.33 -34.99 11.24
C ASP A 510 -27.41 -33.98 11.91
N ASP A 511 -27.09 -34.16 13.19
CA ASP A 511 -26.21 -33.25 13.92
C ASP A 511 -24.80 -33.24 13.33
N ALA A 512 -24.28 -34.41 12.94
CA ALA A 512 -22.99 -34.51 12.25
C ALA A 512 -23.02 -33.82 10.87
N ALA A 513 -24.15 -33.87 10.16
CA ALA A 513 -24.33 -33.16 8.90
C ALA A 513 -24.35 -31.64 9.08
N LYS A 514 -25.06 -31.14 10.10
CA LYS A 514 -25.09 -29.72 10.47
C LYS A 514 -23.69 -29.22 10.81
N THR A 515 -22.97 -29.93 11.68
CA THR A 515 -21.60 -29.57 12.04
C THR A 515 -20.69 -29.55 10.82
N LEU A 516 -20.73 -30.58 9.96
CA LEU A 516 -19.92 -30.62 8.75
C LEU A 516 -20.20 -29.43 7.81
N PHE A 517 -21.47 -29.11 7.57
CA PHE A 517 -21.88 -27.97 6.74
C PHE A 517 -21.39 -26.64 7.33
N THR A 518 -21.62 -26.42 8.63
CA THR A 518 -21.23 -25.17 9.31
C THR A 518 -19.71 -25.01 9.35
N ASP A 519 -18.96 -26.08 9.62
CA ASP A 519 -17.49 -26.08 9.59
C ASP A 519 -16.99 -25.72 8.20
N PHE A 520 -17.47 -26.43 7.17
CA PHE A 520 -17.07 -26.18 5.79
C PHE A 520 -17.31 -24.73 5.38
N ARG A 521 -18.51 -24.19 5.63
CA ARG A 521 -18.84 -22.79 5.35
C ARG A 521 -17.98 -21.81 6.15
N THR A 522 -17.63 -22.15 7.38
CA THR A 522 -16.74 -21.34 8.23
C THR A 522 -15.32 -21.28 7.65
N HIS A 523 -14.76 -22.42 7.24
CA HIS A 523 -13.44 -22.46 6.59
C HIS A 523 -13.43 -21.68 5.27
N LEU A 524 -14.47 -21.81 4.44
CA LEU A 524 -14.60 -21.02 3.20
C LEU A 524 -14.59 -19.50 3.48
N ARG A 525 -15.31 -19.03 4.51
CA ARG A 525 -15.32 -17.60 4.90
C ARG A 525 -13.96 -17.11 5.40
N LYS A 526 -13.19 -17.97 6.04
CA LYS A 526 -11.84 -17.67 6.55
C LYS A 526 -10.75 -17.83 5.47
N SER A 527 -11.11 -18.23 4.25
CA SER A 527 -10.17 -18.60 3.17
C SER A 527 -9.22 -19.73 3.57
N ASP A 528 -9.61 -20.57 4.52
CA ASP A 528 -8.86 -21.74 4.98
C ASP A 528 -9.10 -22.91 4.02
N THR A 529 -8.34 -22.88 2.93
CA THR A 529 -8.54 -23.77 1.77
C THR A 529 -8.29 -25.24 2.12
N GLU A 530 -7.24 -25.53 2.88
CA GLU A 530 -6.85 -26.91 3.20
C GLU A 530 -7.91 -27.58 4.07
N SER A 531 -8.34 -26.91 5.14
CA SER A 531 -9.39 -27.42 6.01
C SER A 531 -10.71 -27.58 5.28
N ALA A 532 -11.09 -26.62 4.42
CA ALA A 532 -12.32 -26.72 3.63
C ALA A 532 -12.28 -27.92 2.65
N LEU A 533 -11.18 -28.11 1.92
CA LEU A 533 -11.03 -29.24 0.99
C LEU A 533 -11.02 -30.60 1.71
N SER A 534 -10.48 -30.68 2.93
CA SER A 534 -10.50 -31.91 3.74
C SER A 534 -11.91 -32.40 4.11
N LYS A 535 -12.91 -31.51 4.04
CA LYS A 535 -14.33 -31.81 4.27
C LYS A 535 -15.05 -32.23 2.99
N CYS A 536 -14.37 -32.27 1.85
CA CYS A 536 -14.97 -32.50 0.54
C CYS A 536 -14.69 -33.89 -0.01
N ALA A 537 -15.57 -34.30 -0.92
CA ALA A 537 -15.42 -35.48 -1.76
C ALA A 537 -15.78 -35.15 -3.22
N VAL A 538 -15.29 -35.97 -4.15
CA VAL A 538 -15.54 -35.86 -5.58
C VAL A 538 -15.81 -37.22 -6.19
N LEU A 539 -16.61 -37.31 -7.25
CA LEU A 539 -16.79 -38.57 -7.97
C LEU A 539 -15.53 -38.98 -8.75
N LYS A 540 -15.29 -40.29 -8.89
CA LYS A 540 -14.23 -40.82 -9.74
C LYS A 540 -14.39 -40.32 -11.18
N GLY A 541 -13.29 -39.91 -11.82
CA GLY A 541 -13.29 -39.41 -13.20
C GLY A 541 -13.54 -37.91 -13.35
N THR A 542 -13.64 -37.16 -12.25
CA THR A 542 -13.77 -35.69 -12.32
C THR A 542 -12.50 -34.99 -12.77
N ASN A 543 -12.65 -33.90 -13.52
CA ASN A 543 -11.55 -33.04 -13.90
C ASN A 543 -11.12 -32.12 -12.74
N ASN A 544 -9.88 -32.28 -12.27
CA ASN A 544 -9.32 -31.54 -11.13
C ASN A 544 -9.38 -30.02 -11.28
N ILE A 545 -9.08 -29.49 -12.47
CA ILE A 545 -9.09 -28.04 -12.74
C ILE A 545 -10.51 -27.50 -12.60
N GLN A 546 -11.48 -28.22 -13.15
CA GLN A 546 -12.90 -27.86 -13.03
C GLN A 546 -13.39 -27.96 -11.59
N THR A 547 -12.97 -28.96 -10.82
CA THR A 547 -13.29 -29.10 -9.39
C THR A 547 -12.78 -27.91 -8.58
N LEU A 548 -11.51 -27.52 -8.74
CA LEU A 548 -10.96 -26.34 -8.05
C LEU A 548 -11.62 -25.04 -8.50
N LYS A 549 -12.05 -24.95 -9.76
CA LYS A 549 -12.86 -23.82 -10.24
C LYS A 549 -14.21 -23.73 -9.50
N ILE A 550 -14.89 -24.85 -9.26
CA ILE A 550 -16.13 -24.90 -8.47
C ILE A 550 -15.85 -24.51 -7.02
N PHE A 551 -14.78 -25.03 -6.42
CA PHE A 551 -14.34 -24.65 -5.07
C PHE A 551 -14.08 -23.14 -4.94
N ASN A 552 -13.44 -22.53 -5.94
CA ASN A 552 -13.21 -21.07 -5.96
C ASN A 552 -14.52 -20.29 -5.99
N TYR A 553 -15.54 -20.76 -6.72
CA TYR A 553 -16.87 -20.15 -6.68
C TYR A 553 -17.54 -20.31 -5.33
N ALA A 554 -17.39 -21.47 -4.66
CA ALA A 554 -17.90 -21.68 -3.32
C ALA A 554 -17.23 -20.75 -2.29
N THR A 555 -15.91 -20.58 -2.38
CA THR A 555 -15.12 -19.67 -1.52
C THR A 555 -15.56 -18.23 -1.70
N ARG A 556 -15.62 -17.75 -2.94
CA ARG A 556 -16.10 -16.39 -3.26
C ARG A 556 -17.54 -16.18 -2.79
N GLY A 557 -18.43 -17.13 -3.06
CA GLY A 557 -19.82 -17.08 -2.59
C GLY A 557 -19.91 -17.01 -1.07
N ALA A 558 -19.10 -17.77 -0.33
CA ALA A 558 -19.05 -17.68 1.13
C ALA A 558 -18.60 -16.31 1.63
N ALA A 559 -17.58 -15.71 0.99
CA ALA A 559 -17.07 -14.39 1.33
C ALA A 559 -18.09 -13.26 1.06
N ASP A 560 -18.87 -13.39 -0.02
CA ASP A 560 -19.87 -12.40 -0.46
C ASP A 560 -21.20 -12.51 0.32
N HIS A 561 -21.41 -13.59 1.08
CA HIS A 561 -22.65 -13.85 1.85
C HIS A 561 -22.54 -13.51 3.35
N THR A 562 -23.67 -13.29 4.01
CA THR A 562 -23.76 -13.05 5.45
C THR A 562 -23.04 -14.12 6.29
N LYS A 563 -22.68 -13.76 7.53
CA LYS A 563 -21.95 -14.67 8.44
C LYS A 563 -22.76 -15.91 8.83
N VAL A 564 -24.08 -15.82 8.78
CA VAL A 564 -25.01 -16.90 9.12
C VAL A 564 -25.64 -17.42 7.83
N ASP A 565 -25.57 -18.73 7.63
CA ASP A 565 -26.39 -19.46 6.66
C ASP A 565 -27.55 -20.11 7.42
N GLN A 566 -28.75 -20.12 6.84
CA GLN A 566 -29.90 -20.78 7.46
C GLN A 566 -30.08 -22.16 6.86
N ILE A 567 -30.16 -23.19 7.70
CA ILE A 567 -30.51 -24.54 7.26
C ILE A 567 -32.03 -24.63 7.21
N LEU A 568 -32.58 -24.88 6.02
CA LEU A 568 -34.02 -25.04 5.80
C LEU A 568 -34.49 -26.45 6.20
N GLY A 569 -33.63 -27.44 6.02
CA GLY A 569 -33.92 -28.82 6.38
C GLY A 569 -32.82 -29.78 5.98
N ILE A 570 -32.89 -30.98 6.56
CA ILE A 570 -32.00 -32.09 6.25
C ILE A 570 -32.85 -33.27 5.78
N SER A 571 -32.44 -33.84 4.66
CA SER A 571 -33.15 -34.86 3.92
C SER A 571 -32.29 -36.09 3.74
N ARG A 572 -32.85 -37.30 3.91
CA ARG A 572 -32.15 -38.57 3.67
C ARG A 572 -32.83 -39.36 2.58
N SER A 573 -32.04 -39.98 1.71
CA SER A 573 -32.53 -40.84 0.65
C SER A 573 -31.41 -41.79 0.23
N GLY A 574 -31.67 -43.10 0.33
CA GLY A 574 -30.65 -44.13 0.09
C GLY A 574 -29.41 -43.92 0.97
N LYS A 575 -28.22 -43.93 0.36
CA LYS A 575 -26.93 -43.67 1.04
C LYS A 575 -26.51 -42.20 1.07
N TRP A 576 -27.40 -41.29 0.67
CA TRP A 576 -27.13 -39.86 0.58
C TRP A 576 -27.89 -39.07 1.65
N LEU A 577 -27.29 -37.95 2.04
CA LEU A 577 -27.92 -36.93 2.85
C LEU A 577 -27.82 -35.58 2.14
N GLY A 578 -28.91 -34.81 2.12
CA GLY A 578 -28.98 -33.47 1.55
C GLY A 578 -29.20 -32.43 2.65
N VAL A 579 -28.36 -31.39 2.68
CA VAL A 579 -28.58 -30.19 3.51
C VAL A 579 -29.08 -29.07 2.61
N SER A 580 -30.35 -28.68 2.79
CA SER A 580 -30.94 -27.54 2.11
C SER A 580 -30.67 -26.29 2.92
N ALA A 581 -30.03 -25.29 2.31
CA ALA A 581 -29.68 -24.06 3.00
C ALA A 581 -30.15 -22.83 2.22
N ARG A 582 -30.36 -21.73 2.95
CA ARG A 582 -30.51 -20.37 2.45
C ARG A 582 -29.28 -19.57 2.80
N THR A 583 -28.78 -18.86 1.80
CA THR A 583 -27.63 -17.95 1.94
C THR A 583 -28.01 -16.56 1.44
N THR A 584 -27.53 -15.52 2.09
CA THR A 584 -27.94 -14.13 1.81
C THR A 584 -26.76 -13.29 1.37
N SER A 585 -26.86 -12.62 0.22
CA SER A 585 -25.85 -11.69 -0.28
C SER A 585 -25.68 -10.48 0.63
N LYS A 586 -24.45 -10.11 0.98
CA LYS A 586 -24.19 -8.90 1.79
C LYS A 586 -24.62 -7.63 1.06
N LEU A 587 -24.37 -7.58 -0.25
CA LEU A 587 -24.51 -6.40 -1.10
C LEU A 587 -25.95 -6.23 -1.58
N THR A 588 -26.51 -7.27 -2.21
CA THR A 588 -27.82 -7.19 -2.88
C THR A 588 -28.96 -7.64 -1.99
N LYS A 589 -28.68 -8.24 -0.83
CA LYS A 589 -29.66 -8.87 0.08
C LYS A 589 -30.48 -10.01 -0.53
N LEU A 590 -30.24 -10.37 -1.79
CA LEU A 590 -30.87 -11.49 -2.47
C LEU A 590 -30.48 -12.82 -1.81
N HIS A 591 -31.43 -13.75 -1.83
CA HIS A 591 -31.27 -15.11 -1.30
C HIS A 591 -30.89 -16.10 -2.41
N ASP A 592 -29.96 -17.00 -2.08
CA ASP A 592 -29.55 -18.15 -2.88
C ASP A 592 -29.80 -19.42 -2.06
N TYR A 593 -30.32 -20.47 -2.71
CA TYR A 593 -30.74 -21.71 -2.06
C TYR A 593 -29.93 -22.92 -2.55
N PRO A 594 -28.72 -23.15 -2.04
CA PRO A 594 -27.92 -24.32 -2.38
C PRO A 594 -28.38 -25.62 -1.69
N LEU A 595 -28.19 -26.73 -2.39
CA LEU A 595 -28.28 -28.09 -1.85
C LEU A 595 -26.87 -28.67 -1.71
N TYR A 596 -26.48 -29.00 -0.48
CA TYR A 596 -25.23 -29.70 -0.20
C TYR A 596 -25.47 -31.19 -0.06
N LEU A 597 -24.86 -31.98 -0.95
CA LEU A 597 -24.93 -33.43 -0.90
C LEU A 597 -23.80 -33.98 -0.03
N ILE A 598 -24.13 -34.88 0.88
CA ILE A 598 -23.20 -35.46 1.85
C ILE A 598 -23.24 -36.98 1.74
N VAL A 599 -22.05 -37.57 1.75
CA VAL A 599 -21.82 -39.03 1.76
C VAL A 599 -20.93 -39.38 2.93
N ASN A 600 -21.24 -40.50 3.58
CA ASN A 600 -20.38 -41.05 4.62
C ASN A 600 -19.22 -41.84 3.99
N THR A 601 -18.01 -41.65 4.50
CA THR A 601 -16.79 -42.31 3.97
C THR A 601 -15.98 -42.89 5.12
N ALA A 602 -15.02 -43.77 4.83
CA ALA A 602 -14.10 -44.30 5.85
C ALA A 602 -13.29 -43.20 6.56
N MET A 603 -13.12 -42.03 5.92
CA MET A 603 -12.47 -40.85 6.51
C MET A 603 -13.48 -39.88 7.14
N GLY A 604 -14.65 -40.38 7.55
CA GLY A 604 -15.79 -39.61 8.02
C GLY A 604 -16.60 -38.96 6.90
N PRO A 605 -17.67 -38.21 7.22
CA PRO A 605 -18.54 -37.63 6.22
C PRO A 605 -17.87 -36.54 5.38
N LYS A 606 -18.33 -36.42 4.14
CA LYS A 606 -17.79 -35.48 3.15
C LYS A 606 -18.89 -34.85 2.30
N ILE A 607 -18.72 -33.57 1.98
CA ILE A 607 -19.60 -32.80 1.07
C ILE A 607 -19.13 -33.04 -0.37
N LEU A 608 -20.06 -33.38 -1.26
CA LEU A 608 -19.78 -33.50 -2.69
C LEU A 608 -19.48 -32.12 -3.28
N LEU A 609 -18.25 -31.90 -3.72
CA LEU A 609 -17.74 -30.59 -4.14
C LEU A 609 -17.95 -30.32 -5.63
N ASP A 610 -17.88 -31.36 -6.45
CA ASP A 610 -17.81 -31.25 -7.90
C ASP A 610 -19.20 -31.12 -8.57
N VAL A 611 -20.24 -30.88 -7.77
CA VAL A 611 -21.64 -30.71 -8.15
C VAL A 611 -22.24 -29.56 -7.33
N ASP A 612 -22.75 -28.52 -7.98
CA ASP A 612 -23.36 -27.32 -7.34
C ASP A 612 -24.84 -27.21 -7.71
N LEU A 613 -25.71 -27.92 -6.99
CA LEU A 613 -27.16 -27.86 -7.19
C LEU A 613 -27.77 -26.73 -6.35
N ARG A 614 -28.61 -25.90 -6.97
CA ARG A 614 -29.29 -24.78 -6.29
C ARG A 614 -30.70 -24.57 -6.82
N HIS A 615 -31.65 -24.17 -5.98
CA HIS A 615 -32.96 -23.76 -6.46
C HIS A 615 -32.82 -22.73 -7.61
N ALA A 616 -33.53 -22.99 -8.72
CA ALA A 616 -33.35 -22.21 -9.94
C ALA A 616 -34.16 -20.92 -9.90
N THR A 617 -33.58 -19.85 -9.35
CA THR A 617 -34.20 -18.51 -9.32
C THR A 617 -34.13 -17.76 -10.67
N ASN A 618 -33.34 -18.25 -11.62
CA ASN A 618 -33.22 -17.67 -12.96
C ASN A 618 -32.79 -18.70 -14.03
N LYS A 619 -32.85 -18.30 -15.31
CA LYS A 619 -32.46 -19.14 -16.46
C LYS A 619 -31.03 -19.66 -16.37
N GLY A 620 -30.09 -18.85 -15.86
CA GLY A 620 -28.69 -19.25 -15.70
C GLY A 620 -28.51 -20.39 -14.69
N ARG A 621 -29.18 -20.31 -13.54
CA ARG A 621 -29.18 -21.39 -12.54
C ARG A 621 -29.81 -22.68 -13.07
N LYS A 622 -30.90 -22.57 -13.84
CA LYS A 622 -31.51 -23.74 -14.52
C LYS A 622 -30.51 -24.44 -15.44
N LEU A 623 -29.76 -23.69 -16.26
CA LEU A 623 -28.73 -24.23 -17.15
C LEU A 623 -27.60 -24.94 -16.37
N LEU A 624 -27.13 -24.35 -15.28
CA LEU A 624 -26.08 -24.95 -14.44
C LEU A 624 -26.54 -26.25 -13.78
N ASN A 625 -27.77 -26.30 -13.27
CA ASN A 625 -28.34 -27.54 -12.73
C ASN A 625 -28.44 -28.63 -13.80
N THR A 626 -28.90 -28.30 -15.02
CA THR A 626 -28.93 -29.25 -16.13
C THR A 626 -27.55 -29.82 -16.43
N LYS A 627 -26.51 -28.97 -16.39
CA LYS A 627 -25.12 -29.42 -16.59
C LYS A 627 -24.65 -30.36 -15.47
N ASN A 628 -25.02 -30.09 -14.22
CA ASN A 628 -24.71 -30.95 -13.09
C ASN A 628 -25.42 -32.31 -13.19
N TRP A 629 -26.69 -32.34 -13.59
CA TRP A 629 -27.43 -33.59 -13.81
C TRP A 629 -26.84 -34.44 -14.93
N ARG A 630 -26.48 -33.83 -16.08
CA ARG A 630 -25.79 -34.53 -17.18
C ARG A 630 -24.48 -35.19 -16.76
N LYS A 631 -23.84 -34.69 -15.70
CA LYS A 631 -22.63 -35.27 -15.11
C LYS A 631 -22.96 -36.40 -14.14
N LEU A 632 -23.98 -36.24 -13.31
CA LEU A 632 -24.41 -37.22 -12.30
C LEU A 632 -24.99 -38.49 -12.92
N GLU A 633 -25.82 -38.36 -13.95
CA GLU A 633 -26.54 -39.47 -14.60
C GLU A 633 -25.64 -40.62 -15.08
N PRO A 634 -24.55 -40.39 -15.82
CA PRO A 634 -23.65 -41.47 -16.23
C PRO A 634 -22.72 -41.97 -15.11
N SER A 635 -22.56 -41.18 -14.03
CA SER A 635 -21.58 -41.48 -12.98
C SER A 635 -22.15 -42.32 -11.83
N LEU A 636 -23.47 -42.52 -11.79
CA LEU A 636 -24.19 -43.15 -10.70
C LEU A 636 -25.06 -44.32 -11.19
N ASN A 637 -25.22 -45.35 -10.36
CA ASN A 637 -26.20 -46.41 -10.63
C ASN A 637 -27.64 -45.88 -10.47
N LYS A 638 -28.62 -46.61 -11.02
CA LYS A 638 -30.05 -46.22 -11.02
C LYS A 638 -30.58 -45.90 -9.61
N GLU A 639 -30.19 -46.70 -8.62
CA GLU A 639 -30.61 -46.52 -7.23
C GLU A 639 -30.08 -45.22 -6.62
N SER A 640 -28.77 -44.95 -6.75
CA SER A 640 -28.15 -43.71 -6.25
C SER A 640 -28.68 -42.47 -6.96
N LEU A 641 -28.93 -42.58 -8.27
CA LEU A 641 -29.51 -41.49 -9.06
C LEU A 641 -30.95 -41.19 -8.61
N GLY A 642 -31.76 -42.24 -8.38
CA GLY A 642 -33.11 -42.09 -7.83
C GLY A 642 -33.10 -41.44 -6.45
N ALA A 643 -32.16 -41.86 -5.59
CA ALA A 643 -31.98 -41.27 -4.27
C ALA A 643 -31.67 -39.77 -4.33
N LEU A 644 -30.75 -39.34 -5.20
CA LEU A 644 -30.42 -37.94 -5.39
C LEU A 644 -31.58 -37.12 -5.99
N LYS A 645 -32.35 -37.68 -6.91
CA LYS A 645 -33.55 -37.01 -7.47
C LYS A 645 -34.58 -36.75 -6.37
N ASN A 646 -34.78 -37.71 -5.45
CA ASN A 646 -35.67 -37.51 -4.30
C ASN A 646 -35.17 -36.39 -3.37
N LEU A 647 -33.86 -36.33 -3.07
CA LEU A 647 -33.28 -35.23 -2.29
C LEU A 647 -33.46 -33.88 -2.98
N TRP A 648 -33.30 -33.84 -4.30
CA TRP A 648 -33.51 -32.64 -5.08
C TRP A 648 -34.96 -32.16 -5.05
N THR A 649 -35.94 -33.06 -5.18
CA THR A 649 -37.36 -32.71 -5.04
C THR A 649 -37.66 -32.15 -3.64
N GLN A 650 -37.16 -32.80 -2.58
CA GLN A 650 -37.34 -32.30 -1.21
C GLN A 650 -36.69 -30.92 -1.00
N HIS A 651 -35.50 -30.70 -1.55
CA HIS A 651 -34.84 -29.40 -1.54
C HIS A 651 -35.70 -28.32 -2.23
N GLN A 652 -36.30 -28.64 -3.38
CA GLN A 652 -37.19 -27.72 -4.08
C GLN A 652 -38.42 -27.37 -3.24
N THR A 653 -39.05 -28.36 -2.60
CA THR A 653 -40.18 -28.12 -1.70
C THR A 653 -39.81 -27.19 -0.54
N LEU A 654 -38.70 -27.46 0.15
CA LEU A 654 -38.24 -26.65 1.28
C LEU A 654 -37.88 -25.21 0.87
N SER A 655 -37.20 -25.05 -0.27
CA SER A 655 -36.81 -23.73 -0.76
C SER A 655 -37.99 -22.92 -1.28
N THR A 656 -38.96 -23.54 -1.96
CA THR A 656 -40.19 -22.85 -2.37
C THR A 656 -40.98 -22.37 -1.15
N ALA A 657 -41.14 -23.22 -0.13
CA ALA A 657 -41.84 -22.84 1.10
C ALA A 657 -41.20 -21.63 1.80
N ASP A 658 -39.86 -21.59 1.89
CA ASP A 658 -39.13 -20.45 2.48
C ASP A 658 -39.25 -19.18 1.63
N ILE A 659 -39.23 -19.30 0.29
CA ILE A 659 -39.47 -18.16 -0.62
C ILE A 659 -40.87 -17.58 -0.42
N GLU A 660 -41.89 -18.43 -0.32
CA GLU A 660 -43.27 -18.00 -0.09
C GLU A 660 -43.44 -17.35 1.29
N GLU A 661 -42.80 -17.88 2.33
CA GLU A 661 -42.81 -17.31 3.68
C GLU A 661 -42.16 -15.92 3.71
N LEU A 662 -41.00 -15.75 3.05
CA LEU A 662 -40.33 -14.45 2.94
C LEU A 662 -41.14 -13.43 2.14
N GLY A 663 -41.86 -13.88 1.11
CA GLY A 663 -42.75 -13.03 0.32
C GLY A 663 -43.87 -12.42 1.17
N LYS A 664 -44.44 -13.21 2.10
CA LYS A 664 -45.50 -12.76 3.02
C LYS A 664 -45.02 -11.77 4.08
N THR A 665 -43.73 -11.76 4.41
CA THR A 665 -43.15 -10.79 5.36
C THR A 665 -42.77 -9.45 4.73
N HIS A 666 -42.92 -9.29 3.42
CA HIS A 666 -42.59 -8.06 2.67
C HIS A 666 -43.80 -7.39 2.00
N GLU A 667 -45.00 -7.97 2.12
CA GLU A 667 -46.29 -7.28 2.01
C GLU A 667 -46.68 -6.69 3.37
#